data_AF-A0A2D5XPT6-F1
#
_entry.id   AF-A0A2D5XPT6-F1
#
_cell.length_a   1.000
_cell.length_b   1.000
_cell.length_c   1.000
_cell.angle_alpha   90.00
_cell.angle_beta   90.00
_cell.angle_gamma   90.00
#
_symmetry.space_group_name_H-M   'P 1'
#
loop_
_entity.id
_entity.type
_entity.pdbx_description
1 polymer ?
#
loop_
_entity_poly.entity_id
_entity_poly.type
_entity_poly.pdbx_seq_one_letter_code
_entity_poly.pdbx_strand_id
1 'polypeptide(L)'
;MKSAQEPSPLAPPRRPWWRLYLGLLLASHLVWALGSNRRDLPTDWQQSEVSTQADETHNLRQTLAWKWSGSKDPDSPTLVLLHGSPGRGANFDRLVQALPEHLRVLTLDLPGYGASGPLGPDLSARGAALQLSHLLKSLQVEKAHLLGWSLGGAVALELADHNPEQVQSIFMLASLGVIEFELLGSQTLNHGLHLLLLNACRAARWGLPHFGAWDGLAPLMAFGRSFAETDQRRLREILNTLDLPVRILHGSEDPLIPLAAAREHARIVPQAELEVLAGQSHFLPFSWTEELARDLSVWVTRVETGQAKLRQDASAERLARARLPLDPRNIPPLTGPALILFGLLLALATLGSEDLACIAAGFLVADGRMDWLTASLFCFIGIFSGDLLLFGAGRLLGRSALLIAPFKWMISEDSVARASRWLHERGARVIFTSRFLPGLRLPIYFTAGVLRTRIREFALWFAVAGLIWTPILVGGSALVAKHYEVRLDQVDGLDVIRFAAIALGTVFLLHNALRLFTWRGRRILLGRWRRLTRHEFWPPWLYYSPVILDVLLLTLRHRGLTMTAANPAMPMGGLIGESKAQILEGLGEGPEIPTWILLVPNGEQQAKANEWIAARNLDLPLVLKPDAGQRGAGVTVLHTAQQLQEALDSMPVPSLLMEYVPGEEFGVFWVQPPDTPRGKIVGLTIKRLPTVAGDGQRTLEQLILADPRAVALHRVYARELSGRMNEVPREGSVIPLVEVGTHSRGAVFLDGKHLITPELEAAVARIADRYQGFHLGRFDFKVPSSDHLQRGEDLRVIELNGVTSEQTEMWDPKHSLWTTWRMQHTQWSRAFRVGALCAQKGAKVSTLRAVLTEVWRFRQSQRN
;
A
#
# COMPACT_ATOMS: atom_id res chain seq x y z
N MET A 1 22.29 -12.87 41.35
CA MET A 1 22.13 -11.47 40.91
C MET A 1 23.21 -11.14 39.89
N LYS A 2 22.87 -11.04 38.61
CA LYS A 2 23.69 -10.42 37.57
C LYS A 2 22.88 -9.21 37.08
N SER A 3 23.43 -8.01 37.21
CA SER A 3 22.77 -6.76 36.82
C SER A 3 22.47 -6.78 35.33
N ALA A 4 21.19 -6.57 34.99
CA ALA A 4 20.76 -6.32 33.62
C ALA A 4 21.36 -4.99 33.16
N GLN A 5 22.36 -5.05 32.28
CA GLN A 5 22.80 -3.89 31.50
C GLN A 5 21.63 -3.38 30.66
N GLU A 6 21.36 -2.09 30.74
CA GLU A 6 20.46 -1.41 29.82
C GLU A 6 20.95 -1.60 28.37
N PRO A 7 20.06 -1.87 27.40
CA PRO A 7 20.46 -2.10 26.02
C PRO A 7 20.86 -0.79 25.34
N SER A 8 22.07 -0.80 24.76
CA SER A 8 22.65 0.22 23.89
C SER A 8 21.71 0.65 22.74
N PRO A 9 21.74 1.94 22.30
CA PRO A 9 20.95 2.41 21.17
C PRO A 9 21.29 1.68 19.87
N LEU A 10 20.24 1.29 19.15
CA LEU A 10 20.27 0.46 17.94
C LEU A 10 21.18 1.05 16.84
N ALA A 11 22.35 0.49 16.63
CA ALA A 11 23.10 0.70 15.40
C ALA A 11 22.44 -0.08 14.25
N PRO A 12 22.22 0.53 13.06
CA PRO A 12 21.70 -0.20 11.91
C PRO A 12 22.65 -1.34 11.51
N PRO A 13 22.15 -2.45 10.95
CA PRO A 13 22.99 -3.58 10.56
C PRO A 13 24.08 -3.13 9.58
N ARG A 14 25.35 -3.40 9.92
CA ARG A 14 26.56 -3.01 9.16
C ARG A 14 26.70 -3.67 7.77
N ARG A 15 25.74 -4.50 7.33
CA ARG A 15 25.76 -5.13 6.00
C ARG A 15 24.44 -4.85 5.28
N PRO A 16 24.44 -4.02 4.23
CA PRO A 16 23.24 -3.70 3.49
C PRO A 16 22.93 -4.83 2.51
N TRP A 17 22.37 -5.94 3.01
CA TRP A 17 21.90 -7.06 2.18
C TRP A 17 20.94 -6.60 1.07
N TRP A 18 20.23 -5.49 1.28
CA TRP A 18 19.39 -4.85 0.27
C TRP A 18 20.20 -4.33 -0.94
N ARG A 19 21.46 -3.88 -0.77
CA ARG A 19 22.33 -3.47 -1.89
C ARG A 19 22.72 -4.67 -2.74
N LEU A 20 23.04 -5.79 -2.10
CA LEU A 20 23.33 -7.05 -2.80
C LEU A 20 22.09 -7.55 -3.54
N TYR A 21 20.93 -7.56 -2.89
CA TYR A 21 19.66 -7.92 -3.53
C TYR A 21 19.32 -7.01 -4.71
N LEU A 22 19.40 -5.68 -4.56
CA LEU A 22 19.16 -4.75 -5.67
C LEU A 22 20.17 -4.92 -6.80
N GLY A 23 21.43 -5.18 -6.48
CA GLY A 23 22.47 -5.48 -7.47
C GLY A 23 22.17 -6.77 -8.24
N LEU A 24 21.79 -7.84 -7.55
CA LEU A 24 21.38 -9.12 -8.16
C LEU A 24 20.10 -8.96 -8.98
N LEU A 25 19.14 -8.18 -8.51
CA LEU A 25 17.88 -7.91 -9.22
C LEU A 25 18.15 -7.14 -10.53
N LEU A 26 18.99 -6.10 -10.47
CA LEU A 26 19.40 -5.33 -11.65
C LEU A 26 20.18 -6.20 -12.64
N ALA A 27 21.16 -6.97 -12.16
CA ALA A 27 21.93 -7.89 -13.00
C ALA A 27 21.04 -8.94 -13.66
N SER A 28 20.09 -9.51 -12.91
CA SER A 28 19.08 -10.44 -13.44
C SER A 28 18.27 -9.82 -14.57
N HIS A 29 17.76 -8.60 -14.40
CA HIS A 29 16.95 -7.92 -15.41
C HIS A 29 17.78 -7.50 -16.63
N LEU A 30 19.05 -7.13 -16.45
CA LEU A 30 19.97 -6.86 -17.56
C LEU A 30 20.27 -8.12 -18.37
N VAL A 31 20.61 -9.23 -17.69
CA VAL A 31 20.84 -10.53 -18.34
C VAL A 31 19.58 -10.99 -19.08
N TRP A 32 18.41 -10.81 -18.46
CA TRP A 32 17.14 -11.13 -19.10
C TRP A 32 16.84 -10.23 -20.32
N ALA A 33 17.03 -8.91 -20.22
CA ALA A 33 16.80 -8.00 -21.33
C ALA A 33 17.75 -8.23 -22.52
N LEU A 34 18.98 -8.71 -22.25
CA LEU A 34 19.97 -9.04 -23.27
C LEU A 34 19.82 -10.47 -23.82
N GLY A 35 19.29 -11.39 -23.00
CA GLY A 35 19.18 -12.82 -23.29
C GLY A 35 17.76 -13.33 -23.55
N SER A 36 16.73 -12.48 -23.55
CA SER A 36 15.37 -12.88 -23.89
C SER A 36 15.34 -13.28 -25.37
N ASN A 37 15.55 -14.57 -25.59
CA ASN A 37 15.46 -15.22 -26.89
C ASN A 37 14.17 -14.79 -27.57
N ARG A 38 14.30 -14.35 -28.82
CA ARG A 38 13.20 -14.44 -29.79
C ARG A 38 12.66 -15.87 -29.68
N ARG A 39 11.35 -16.05 -29.49
CA ARG A 39 10.76 -17.39 -29.51
C ARG A 39 11.05 -17.95 -30.91
N ASP A 40 11.93 -18.94 -31.00
CA ASP A 40 12.29 -19.52 -32.28
C ASP A 40 11.02 -20.10 -32.91
N LEU A 41 10.66 -19.57 -34.08
CA LEU A 41 9.56 -20.10 -34.88
C LEU A 41 10.04 -21.43 -35.47
N PRO A 42 9.35 -22.56 -35.23
CA PRO A 42 9.71 -23.81 -35.88
C PRO A 42 9.63 -23.64 -37.41
N THR A 43 10.47 -24.35 -38.16
CA THR A 43 10.64 -24.13 -39.61
C THR A 43 9.39 -24.38 -40.45
N ASP A 44 8.43 -25.16 -39.95
CA ASP A 44 7.14 -25.47 -40.58
C ASP A 44 6.02 -24.48 -40.22
N TRP A 45 6.28 -23.54 -39.31
CA TRP A 45 5.31 -22.55 -38.86
C TRP A 45 5.47 -21.22 -39.61
N GLN A 46 4.35 -20.55 -39.80
CA GLN A 46 4.25 -19.21 -40.38
C GLN A 46 3.75 -18.24 -39.31
N GLN A 47 4.01 -16.95 -39.54
CA GLN A 47 3.46 -15.88 -38.72
C GLN A 47 2.72 -14.88 -39.60
N SER A 48 1.55 -14.45 -39.15
CA SER A 48 0.79 -13.38 -39.78
C SER A 48 0.45 -12.32 -38.75
N GLU A 49 0.61 -11.06 -39.12
CA GLU A 49 0.14 -9.94 -38.32
C GLU A 49 -1.33 -9.70 -38.62
N VAL A 50 -2.15 -9.74 -37.58
CA VAL A 50 -3.60 -9.60 -37.66
C VAL A 50 -3.98 -8.30 -36.97
N SER A 51 -4.71 -7.44 -37.68
CA SER A 51 -5.20 -6.17 -37.13
C SER A 51 -6.67 -6.30 -36.73
N THR A 52 -6.98 -6.15 -35.45
CA THR A 52 -8.36 -6.11 -34.92
C THR A 52 -8.74 -4.69 -34.53
N GLN A 53 -10.00 -4.30 -34.73
CA GLN A 53 -10.49 -2.96 -34.40
C GLN A 53 -10.98 -2.97 -32.94
N ALA A 54 -10.34 -2.21 -32.05
CA ALA A 54 -10.75 -2.15 -30.64
C ALA A 54 -11.91 -1.17 -30.41
N ASP A 55 -11.88 -0.06 -31.15
CA ASP A 55 -12.81 1.08 -31.16
C ASP A 55 -12.53 1.90 -32.44
N GLU A 56 -13.36 2.90 -32.77
CA GLU A 56 -13.28 3.75 -33.99
C GLU A 56 -11.90 4.40 -34.25
N THR A 57 -11.02 4.47 -33.24
CA THR A 57 -9.76 5.21 -33.29
C THR A 57 -8.48 4.37 -33.16
N HIS A 58 -8.55 3.07 -32.82
CA HIS A 58 -7.36 2.26 -32.52
C HIS A 58 -7.41 0.86 -33.15
N ASN A 59 -6.48 0.61 -34.09
CA ASN A 59 -6.21 -0.73 -34.64
C ASN A 59 -5.17 -1.45 -33.77
N LEU A 60 -5.55 -2.61 -33.26
CA LEU A 60 -4.70 -3.47 -32.44
C LEU A 60 -4.03 -4.51 -33.33
N ARG A 61 -2.70 -4.56 -33.33
CA ARG A 61 -1.94 -5.55 -34.09
C ARG A 61 -1.50 -6.70 -33.18
N GLN A 62 -1.75 -7.93 -33.62
CA GLN A 62 -1.30 -9.15 -32.94
C GLN A 62 -0.66 -10.09 -33.96
N THR A 63 0.52 -10.63 -33.64
CA THR A 63 1.12 -11.70 -34.44
C THR A 63 0.57 -13.05 -34.00
N LEU A 64 0.04 -13.84 -34.93
CA LEU A 64 -0.35 -15.22 -34.72
C LEU A 64 0.60 -16.16 -35.45
N ALA A 65 1.06 -17.20 -34.76
CA ALA A 65 1.82 -18.29 -35.34
C ALA A 65 0.87 -19.44 -35.69
N TRP A 66 1.02 -20.00 -36.89
CA TRP A 66 0.14 -21.05 -37.40
C TRP A 66 0.86 -21.93 -38.42
N LYS A 67 0.29 -23.10 -38.74
CA LYS A 67 0.75 -23.99 -39.81
C LYS A 67 -0.39 -24.71 -40.50
N TRP A 68 -0.18 -25.02 -41.78
CA TRP A 68 -1.03 -25.93 -42.56
C TRP A 68 -0.50 -27.36 -42.48
N SER A 69 -1.41 -28.34 -42.50
CA SER A 69 -1.11 -29.76 -42.61
C SER A 69 -2.24 -30.49 -43.35
N GLY A 70 -1.97 -31.71 -43.83
CA GLY A 70 -2.94 -32.50 -44.62
C GLY A 70 -3.06 -31.99 -46.06
N SER A 71 -4.29 -31.95 -46.58
CA SER A 71 -4.60 -31.61 -47.97
C SER A 71 -4.13 -30.20 -48.33
N LYS A 72 -3.59 -30.06 -49.53
CA LYS A 72 -3.25 -28.76 -50.14
C LYS A 72 -4.37 -28.20 -51.01
N ASP A 73 -5.42 -28.97 -51.24
CA ASP A 73 -6.57 -28.56 -52.02
C ASP A 73 -7.41 -27.55 -51.22
N PRO A 74 -7.62 -26.31 -51.71
CA PRO A 74 -8.47 -25.33 -51.05
C PRO A 74 -9.92 -25.79 -50.87
N ASP A 75 -10.40 -26.70 -51.72
CA ASP A 75 -11.78 -27.23 -51.70
C ASP A 75 -11.95 -28.37 -50.69
N SER A 76 -10.86 -28.89 -50.12
CA SER A 76 -10.92 -29.87 -49.04
C SER A 76 -11.54 -29.26 -47.77
N PRO A 77 -12.34 -30.04 -47.00
CA PRO A 77 -12.90 -29.58 -45.73
C PRO A 77 -11.80 -29.06 -44.79
N THR A 78 -11.96 -27.80 -44.37
CA THR A 78 -10.98 -27.13 -43.52
C THR A 78 -11.28 -27.35 -42.05
N LEU A 79 -10.31 -27.86 -41.30
CA LEU A 79 -10.39 -28.12 -39.87
C LEU A 79 -9.39 -27.22 -39.11
N VAL A 80 -9.88 -26.42 -38.17
CA VAL A 80 -9.07 -25.54 -37.32
C VAL A 80 -8.92 -26.16 -35.93
N LEU A 81 -7.69 -26.30 -35.45
CA LEU A 81 -7.38 -26.86 -34.14
C LEU A 81 -7.01 -25.77 -33.12
N LEU A 82 -7.84 -25.61 -32.09
CA LEU A 82 -7.70 -24.59 -31.05
C LEU A 82 -7.29 -25.23 -29.72
N HIS A 83 -6.09 -24.91 -29.25
CA HIS A 83 -5.49 -25.55 -28.08
C HIS A 83 -6.03 -25.02 -26.74
N GLY A 84 -5.84 -25.81 -25.67
CA GLY A 84 -6.15 -25.40 -24.30
C GLY A 84 -5.07 -24.53 -23.65
N SER A 85 -5.30 -24.05 -22.43
CA SER A 85 -4.32 -23.28 -21.66
C SER A 85 -3.75 -24.10 -20.50
N PRO A 86 -2.43 -24.02 -20.19
CA PRO A 86 -1.37 -23.23 -20.83
C PRO A 86 -0.65 -23.97 -21.99
N GLY A 87 -1.41 -24.52 -22.95
CA GLY A 87 -0.89 -25.27 -24.09
C GLY A 87 -0.42 -24.41 -25.27
N ARG A 88 -0.19 -25.07 -26.41
CA ARG A 88 0.22 -24.51 -27.71
C ARG A 88 -0.29 -25.41 -28.85
N GLY A 89 -0.33 -24.94 -30.08
CA GLY A 89 -0.82 -25.69 -31.24
C GLY A 89 -0.04 -26.99 -31.51
N ALA A 90 1.27 -27.03 -31.22
CA ALA A 90 2.07 -28.26 -31.31
C ALA A 90 1.57 -29.41 -30.39
N ASN A 91 0.69 -29.14 -29.42
CA ASN A 91 0.02 -30.20 -28.66
C ASN A 91 -0.84 -31.12 -29.55
N PHE A 92 -1.23 -30.67 -30.74
CA PHE A 92 -1.98 -31.47 -31.70
C PHE A 92 -1.11 -32.20 -32.72
N ASP A 93 0.23 -32.11 -32.68
CA ASP A 93 1.07 -32.69 -33.75
C ASP A 93 0.80 -34.19 -33.98
N ARG A 94 0.60 -34.97 -32.91
CA ARG A 94 0.22 -36.39 -33.03
C ARG A 94 -1.19 -36.59 -33.59
N LEU A 95 -2.13 -35.72 -33.22
CA LEU A 95 -3.50 -35.75 -33.75
C LEU A 95 -3.48 -35.47 -35.25
N VAL A 96 -2.76 -34.44 -35.67
CA VAL A 96 -2.59 -34.05 -37.07
C VAL A 96 -1.99 -35.19 -37.89
N GLN A 97 -0.98 -35.90 -37.35
CA GLN A 97 -0.38 -37.05 -38.02
C GLN A 97 -1.35 -38.24 -38.19
N ALA A 98 -2.33 -38.38 -37.30
CA ALA A 98 -3.32 -39.45 -37.36
C ALA A 98 -4.56 -39.10 -38.21
N LEU A 99 -4.71 -37.83 -38.61
CA LEU A 99 -5.84 -37.38 -39.44
C LEU A 99 -5.66 -37.79 -40.90
N PRO A 100 -6.75 -38.08 -41.62
CA PRO A 100 -6.68 -38.41 -43.05
C PRO A 100 -6.11 -37.27 -43.90
N GLU A 101 -5.34 -37.61 -44.93
CA GLU A 101 -4.69 -36.63 -45.81
C GLU A 101 -5.66 -35.75 -46.63
N HIS A 102 -6.94 -36.14 -46.75
CA HIS A 102 -7.95 -35.35 -47.47
C HIS A 102 -8.50 -34.17 -46.68
N LEU A 103 -8.17 -34.04 -45.38
CA LEU A 103 -8.56 -32.89 -44.58
C LEU A 103 -7.49 -31.81 -44.67
N ARG A 104 -7.91 -30.55 -44.83
CA ARG A 104 -7.02 -29.40 -44.78
C ARG A 104 -6.99 -28.86 -43.35
N VAL A 105 -5.87 -29.02 -42.65
CA VAL A 105 -5.80 -28.76 -41.20
C VAL A 105 -5.01 -27.49 -40.89
N LEU A 106 -5.64 -26.52 -40.22
CA LEU A 106 -5.00 -25.31 -39.70
C LEU A 106 -4.75 -25.47 -38.20
N THR A 107 -3.49 -25.48 -37.80
CA THR A 107 -3.08 -25.45 -36.39
C THR A 107 -2.50 -24.09 -36.05
N LEU A 108 -2.87 -23.50 -34.92
CA LEU A 108 -2.34 -22.21 -34.49
C LEU A 108 -2.00 -22.17 -33.00
N ASP A 109 -1.14 -21.22 -32.64
CA ASP A 109 -0.93 -20.79 -31.27
C ASP A 109 -1.88 -19.62 -30.96
N LEU A 110 -2.71 -19.77 -29.93
CA LEU A 110 -3.58 -18.72 -29.43
C LEU A 110 -2.74 -17.52 -28.92
N PRO A 111 -3.34 -16.32 -28.83
CA PRO A 111 -2.61 -15.11 -28.44
C PRO A 111 -1.95 -15.24 -27.07
N GLY A 112 -0.66 -14.87 -26.98
CA GLY A 112 0.14 -15.00 -25.75
C GLY A 112 0.74 -16.39 -25.50
N TYR A 113 0.38 -17.41 -26.29
CA TYR A 113 0.92 -18.77 -26.21
C TYR A 113 1.89 -19.08 -27.34
N GLY A 114 2.66 -20.17 -27.16
CA GLY A 114 3.59 -20.70 -28.15
C GLY A 114 4.45 -19.64 -28.85
N ALA A 115 4.51 -19.66 -30.17
CA ALA A 115 5.23 -18.71 -31.02
C ALA A 115 4.38 -17.50 -31.46
N SER A 116 3.10 -17.41 -31.07
CA SER A 116 2.31 -16.19 -31.25
C SER A 116 2.91 -15.04 -30.43
N GLY A 117 2.74 -13.82 -30.93
CA GLY A 117 3.30 -12.59 -30.35
C GLY A 117 2.97 -12.42 -28.86
N PRO A 118 3.72 -11.55 -28.14
CA PRO A 118 3.53 -11.34 -26.70
C PRO A 118 2.09 -10.93 -26.37
N LEU A 119 1.76 -10.93 -25.07
CA LEU A 119 0.41 -10.65 -24.57
C LEU A 119 -0.17 -9.38 -25.23
N GLY A 120 -1.09 -9.57 -26.17
CA GLY A 120 -1.81 -8.50 -26.84
C GLY A 120 -2.65 -7.64 -25.91
N PRO A 121 -3.39 -6.67 -26.44
CA PRO A 121 -4.32 -5.84 -25.68
C PRO A 121 -5.47 -6.64 -25.05
N ASP A 122 -5.93 -7.70 -25.72
CA ASP A 122 -7.03 -8.56 -25.28
C ASP A 122 -6.68 -10.04 -25.50
N LEU A 123 -6.56 -10.80 -24.41
CA LEU A 123 -6.35 -12.25 -24.39
C LEU A 123 -7.61 -13.02 -23.96
N SER A 124 -8.75 -12.36 -23.88
CA SER A 124 -10.01 -13.04 -23.65
C SER A 124 -10.30 -14.05 -24.77
N ALA A 125 -11.13 -15.06 -24.48
CA ALA A 125 -11.60 -16.00 -25.50
C ALA A 125 -12.24 -15.26 -26.71
N ARG A 126 -12.96 -14.17 -26.45
CA ARG A 126 -13.53 -13.28 -27.46
C ARG A 126 -12.46 -12.59 -28.31
N GLY A 127 -11.46 -11.98 -27.67
CA GLY A 127 -10.33 -11.35 -28.37
C GLY A 127 -9.58 -12.34 -29.26
N ALA A 128 -9.35 -13.56 -28.76
CA ALA A 128 -8.76 -14.64 -29.54
C ALA A 128 -9.64 -15.07 -30.72
N ALA A 129 -10.97 -15.12 -30.55
CA ALA A 129 -11.92 -15.45 -31.63
C ALA A 129 -11.92 -14.40 -32.75
N LEU A 130 -11.90 -13.10 -32.40
CA LEU A 130 -11.82 -12.01 -33.39
C LEU A 130 -10.52 -12.05 -34.19
N GLN A 131 -9.41 -12.35 -33.51
CA GLN A 131 -8.11 -12.51 -34.17
C GLN A 131 -8.08 -13.74 -35.07
N LEU A 132 -8.70 -14.85 -34.65
CA LEU A 132 -8.89 -16.03 -35.50
C LEU A 132 -9.73 -15.70 -36.73
N SER A 133 -10.85 -14.98 -36.59
CA SER A 133 -11.69 -14.57 -37.73
C SER A 133 -10.89 -13.81 -38.79
N HIS A 134 -10.06 -12.86 -38.35
CA HIS A 134 -9.23 -12.08 -39.25
C HIS A 134 -8.10 -12.92 -39.87
N LEU A 135 -7.53 -13.88 -39.13
CA LEU A 135 -6.58 -14.85 -39.69
C LEU A 135 -7.24 -15.68 -40.79
N LEU A 136 -8.43 -16.25 -40.55
CA LEU A 136 -9.17 -17.02 -41.54
C LEU A 136 -9.45 -16.21 -42.81
N LYS A 137 -9.87 -14.94 -42.67
CA LYS A 137 -10.04 -14.00 -43.81
C LYS A 137 -8.75 -13.80 -44.58
N SER A 138 -7.62 -13.60 -43.89
CA SER A 138 -6.31 -13.42 -44.54
C SER A 138 -5.83 -14.67 -45.28
N LEU A 139 -6.22 -15.85 -44.80
CA LEU A 139 -5.91 -17.14 -45.39
C LEU A 139 -6.96 -17.60 -46.42
N GLN A 140 -7.95 -16.75 -46.73
CA GLN A 140 -9.05 -17.03 -47.65
C GLN A 140 -9.82 -18.31 -47.28
N VAL A 141 -10.01 -18.54 -45.98
CA VAL A 141 -10.86 -19.61 -45.46
C VAL A 141 -12.24 -19.01 -45.19
N GLU A 142 -13.21 -19.33 -46.04
CA GLU A 142 -14.58 -18.82 -45.89
C GLU A 142 -15.29 -19.48 -44.72
N LYS A 143 -15.16 -20.80 -44.58
CA LYS A 143 -15.85 -21.61 -43.57
C LYS A 143 -14.99 -22.78 -43.11
N ALA A 144 -15.06 -23.13 -41.82
CA ALA A 144 -14.27 -24.23 -41.27
C ALA A 144 -14.98 -25.01 -40.14
N HIS A 145 -14.57 -26.25 -39.93
CA HIS A 145 -14.86 -27.01 -38.72
C HIS A 145 -13.88 -26.61 -37.63
N LEU A 146 -14.37 -26.38 -36.41
CA LEU A 146 -13.53 -25.97 -35.29
C LEU A 146 -13.44 -27.11 -34.27
N LEU A 147 -12.23 -27.56 -33.95
CA LEU A 147 -11.99 -28.36 -32.74
C LEU A 147 -11.44 -27.45 -31.65
N GLY A 148 -12.19 -27.30 -30.57
CA GLY A 148 -11.79 -26.55 -29.39
C GLY A 148 -11.44 -27.49 -28.24
N TRP A 149 -10.20 -27.44 -27.76
CA TRP A 149 -9.80 -28.13 -26.53
C TRP A 149 -9.74 -27.17 -25.35
N SER A 150 -10.46 -27.45 -24.25
CA SER A 150 -10.41 -26.61 -23.04
C SER A 150 -10.75 -25.14 -23.36
N LEU A 151 -9.82 -24.19 -23.13
CA LEU A 151 -9.96 -22.79 -23.54
C LEU A 151 -10.29 -22.61 -25.02
N GLY A 152 -9.75 -23.45 -25.90
CA GLY A 152 -10.05 -23.41 -27.34
C GLY A 152 -11.53 -23.63 -27.66
N GLY A 153 -12.27 -24.32 -26.78
CA GLY A 153 -13.72 -24.45 -26.87
C GLY A 153 -14.43 -23.11 -26.69
N ALA A 154 -14.02 -22.30 -25.69
CA ALA A 154 -14.56 -20.95 -25.51
C ALA A 154 -14.28 -20.05 -26.73
N VAL A 155 -13.08 -20.15 -27.32
CA VAL A 155 -12.73 -19.41 -28.54
C VAL A 155 -13.62 -19.83 -29.72
N ALA A 156 -13.88 -21.13 -29.89
CA ALA A 156 -14.78 -21.63 -30.93
C ALA A 156 -16.22 -21.13 -30.76
N LEU A 157 -16.72 -21.11 -29.52
CA LEU A 157 -18.05 -20.58 -29.19
C LEU A 157 -18.14 -19.08 -29.50
N GLU A 158 -17.16 -18.29 -29.05
CA GLU A 158 -17.12 -16.85 -29.32
C GLU A 158 -17.04 -16.53 -30.82
N LEU A 159 -16.30 -17.34 -31.60
CA LEU A 159 -16.26 -17.19 -33.07
C LEU A 159 -17.61 -17.51 -33.71
N ALA A 160 -18.30 -18.55 -33.24
CA ALA A 160 -19.63 -18.91 -33.73
C ALA A 160 -20.70 -17.85 -33.40
N ASP A 161 -20.54 -17.11 -32.30
CA ASP A 161 -21.42 -15.98 -31.94
C ASP A 161 -21.18 -14.75 -32.82
N HIS A 162 -19.92 -14.39 -33.05
CA HIS A 162 -19.55 -13.14 -33.75
C HIS A 162 -19.47 -13.27 -35.28
N ASN A 163 -19.07 -14.44 -35.78
CA ASN A 163 -18.90 -14.74 -37.21
C ASN A 163 -19.45 -16.13 -37.55
N PRO A 164 -20.76 -16.39 -37.33
CA PRO A 164 -21.38 -17.69 -37.59
C PRO A 164 -21.19 -18.17 -39.03
N GLU A 165 -21.08 -17.26 -39.99
CA GLU A 165 -20.83 -17.56 -41.40
C GLU A 165 -19.51 -18.29 -41.64
N GLN A 166 -18.54 -18.14 -40.74
CA GLN A 166 -17.23 -18.78 -40.81
C GLN A 166 -17.17 -20.17 -40.16
N VAL A 167 -18.25 -20.59 -39.48
CA VAL A 167 -18.25 -21.82 -38.68
C VAL A 167 -19.20 -22.86 -39.29
N GLN A 168 -18.64 -24.00 -39.69
CA GLN A 168 -19.38 -25.13 -40.25
C GLN A 168 -19.89 -26.08 -39.16
N SER A 169 -19.05 -26.37 -38.15
CA SER A 169 -19.42 -27.18 -36.99
C SER A 169 -18.44 -26.96 -35.84
N ILE A 170 -18.85 -27.25 -34.60
CA ILE A 170 -17.97 -27.20 -33.43
C ILE A 170 -17.79 -28.60 -32.84
N PHE A 171 -16.54 -28.99 -32.61
CA PHE A 171 -16.14 -30.15 -31.85
C PHE A 171 -15.55 -29.69 -30.51
N MET A 172 -16.34 -29.83 -29.44
CA MET A 172 -15.94 -29.47 -28.08
C MET A 172 -15.23 -30.65 -27.43
N LEU A 173 -13.92 -30.55 -27.27
CA LEU A 173 -13.08 -31.54 -26.61
C LEU A 173 -12.75 -31.03 -25.20
N ALA A 174 -13.22 -31.69 -24.15
CA ALA A 174 -12.95 -31.28 -22.76
C ALA A 174 -12.97 -29.74 -22.56
N SER A 175 -14.07 -29.10 -22.97
CA SER A 175 -14.12 -27.65 -23.26
C SER A 175 -14.74 -26.82 -22.14
N LEU A 176 -14.38 -25.53 -22.08
CA LEU A 176 -15.08 -24.54 -21.25
C LEU A 176 -16.46 -24.23 -21.84
N GLY A 177 -17.36 -23.68 -21.01
CA GLY A 177 -18.63 -23.11 -21.51
C GLY A 177 -19.72 -22.86 -20.48
N VAL A 178 -19.63 -23.47 -19.29
CA VAL A 178 -20.58 -23.26 -18.19
C VAL A 178 -19.82 -22.97 -16.90
N ILE A 179 -19.75 -21.68 -16.54
CA ILE A 179 -18.92 -21.15 -15.44
C ILE A 179 -19.29 -21.73 -14.07
N GLU A 180 -20.52 -22.21 -13.89
CA GLU A 180 -21.01 -22.78 -12.63
C GLU A 180 -20.24 -24.04 -12.22
N PHE A 181 -19.64 -24.72 -13.21
CA PHE A 181 -18.84 -25.91 -13.03
C PHE A 181 -17.33 -25.62 -12.98
N GLU A 182 -16.93 -24.36 -13.13
CA GLU A 182 -15.52 -23.96 -13.15
C GLU A 182 -15.09 -23.30 -11.84
N LEU A 183 -13.97 -23.79 -11.32
CA LEU A 183 -13.29 -23.27 -10.13
C LEU A 183 -14.23 -22.95 -8.95
N LEU A 184 -14.57 -21.69 -8.66
CA LEU A 184 -15.47 -21.26 -7.57
C LEU A 184 -16.95 -21.12 -8.01
N GLY A 185 -17.28 -21.37 -9.28
CA GLY A 185 -18.65 -21.28 -9.81
C GLY A 185 -19.14 -19.85 -10.03
N SER A 186 -18.28 -18.84 -9.86
CA SER A 186 -18.62 -17.42 -9.91
C SER A 186 -17.60 -16.64 -10.74
N GLN A 187 -18.09 -15.85 -11.69
CA GLN A 187 -17.25 -14.99 -12.52
C GLN A 187 -16.43 -14.02 -11.66
N THR A 188 -17.05 -13.36 -10.68
CA THR A 188 -16.39 -12.38 -9.82
C THR A 188 -15.23 -13.02 -9.05
N LEU A 189 -15.50 -14.17 -8.43
CA LEU A 189 -14.51 -14.85 -7.58
C LEU A 189 -13.39 -15.49 -8.42
N ASN A 190 -13.75 -16.14 -9.53
CA ASN A 190 -12.79 -16.72 -10.45
C ASN A 190 -11.90 -15.62 -11.05
N HIS A 191 -12.46 -14.48 -11.46
CA HIS A 191 -11.69 -13.35 -11.96
C HIS A 191 -10.70 -12.83 -10.91
N GLY A 192 -11.16 -12.66 -9.66
CA GLY A 192 -10.29 -12.28 -8.55
C GLY A 192 -9.13 -13.26 -8.34
N LEU A 193 -9.38 -14.57 -8.42
CA LEU A 193 -8.36 -15.61 -8.31
C LEU A 193 -7.33 -15.54 -9.45
N HIS A 194 -7.77 -15.39 -10.69
CA HIS A 194 -6.88 -15.27 -11.85
C HIS A 194 -6.05 -13.97 -11.82
N LEU A 195 -6.64 -12.86 -11.39
CA LEU A 195 -5.91 -11.62 -11.15
C LEU A 195 -4.87 -11.76 -10.04
N LEU A 196 -5.21 -12.47 -8.96
CA LEU A 196 -4.27 -12.74 -7.87
C LEU A 196 -3.09 -13.56 -8.38
N LEU A 197 -3.34 -14.63 -9.13
CA LEU A 197 -2.31 -15.45 -9.77
C LEU A 197 -1.43 -14.61 -10.70
N LEU A 198 -2.03 -13.82 -11.58
CA LEU A 198 -1.31 -12.95 -12.52
C LEU A 198 -0.40 -11.95 -11.79
N ASN A 199 -0.92 -11.31 -10.74
CA ASN A 199 -0.16 -10.35 -9.95
C ASN A 199 0.91 -11.02 -9.10
N ALA A 200 0.69 -12.24 -8.60
CA ALA A 200 1.71 -13.04 -7.93
C ALA A 200 2.84 -13.41 -8.89
N CYS A 201 2.54 -13.85 -10.11
CA CYS A 201 3.54 -14.11 -11.14
C CYS A 201 4.31 -12.84 -11.53
N ARG A 202 3.64 -11.68 -11.64
CA ARG A 202 4.30 -10.39 -11.87
C ARG A 202 5.20 -9.99 -10.71
N ALA A 203 4.71 -10.09 -9.48
CA ALA A 203 5.46 -9.75 -8.27
C ALA A 203 6.68 -10.65 -8.10
N ALA A 204 6.55 -11.95 -8.40
CA ALA A 204 7.68 -12.84 -8.55
C ALA A 204 8.61 -12.28 -9.63
N ARG A 205 8.18 -12.24 -10.90
CA ARG A 205 8.98 -11.82 -12.07
C ARG A 205 9.81 -10.55 -11.83
N TRP A 206 9.19 -9.50 -11.31
CA TRP A 206 9.83 -8.21 -11.09
C TRP A 206 10.53 -8.08 -9.73
N GLY A 207 10.20 -8.95 -8.78
CA GLY A 207 10.60 -8.84 -7.38
C GLY A 207 11.67 -9.84 -6.93
N LEU A 208 11.99 -10.90 -7.67
CA LEU A 208 13.13 -11.77 -7.34
C LEU A 208 14.13 -11.87 -8.50
N PRO A 209 15.45 -11.95 -8.21
CA PRO A 209 16.45 -12.23 -9.24
C PRO A 209 16.21 -13.61 -9.86
N HIS A 210 16.14 -13.68 -11.20
CA HIS A 210 15.79 -14.90 -11.95
C HIS A 210 16.68 -15.20 -13.15
N PHE A 211 17.39 -14.23 -13.73
CA PHE A 211 18.33 -14.43 -14.86
C PHE A 211 17.70 -15.20 -16.04
N GLY A 212 16.43 -14.91 -16.36
CA GLY A 212 15.67 -15.62 -17.41
C GLY A 212 14.99 -16.94 -16.98
N ALA A 213 15.27 -17.48 -15.78
CA ALA A 213 14.69 -18.76 -15.32
C ALA A 213 13.15 -18.77 -15.25
N TRP A 214 12.53 -17.61 -15.18
CA TRP A 214 11.07 -17.44 -15.12
C TRP A 214 10.39 -17.13 -16.44
N ASP A 215 11.09 -17.18 -17.56
CA ASP A 215 10.41 -17.14 -18.87
C ASP A 215 9.51 -18.36 -19.07
N GLY A 216 9.79 -19.48 -18.37
CA GLY A 216 8.88 -20.62 -18.24
C GLY A 216 7.55 -20.31 -17.52
N LEU A 217 7.42 -19.19 -16.83
CA LEU A 217 6.14 -18.73 -16.26
C LEU A 217 5.28 -17.97 -17.28
N ALA A 218 5.79 -17.63 -18.47
CA ALA A 218 5.01 -16.89 -19.46
C ALA A 218 3.69 -17.58 -19.84
N PRO A 219 3.63 -18.92 -20.05
CA PRO A 219 2.36 -19.61 -20.29
C PRO A 219 1.39 -19.53 -19.10
N LEU A 220 1.90 -19.54 -17.86
CA LEU A 220 1.07 -19.39 -16.65
C LEU A 220 0.55 -17.95 -16.50
N MET A 221 1.33 -16.95 -16.88
CA MET A 221 0.88 -15.56 -16.96
C MET A 221 -0.15 -15.35 -18.07
N ALA A 222 0.04 -16.00 -19.23
CA ALA A 222 -0.94 -15.99 -20.31
C ALA A 222 -2.25 -16.67 -19.86
N PHE A 223 -2.17 -17.81 -19.17
CA PHE A 223 -3.32 -18.46 -18.51
C PHE A 223 -4.03 -17.50 -17.57
N GLY A 224 -3.33 -16.95 -16.58
CA GLY A 224 -3.92 -16.04 -15.59
C GLY A 224 -4.55 -14.79 -16.23
N ARG A 225 -3.95 -14.27 -17.31
CA ARG A 225 -4.50 -13.12 -18.04
C ARG A 225 -5.71 -13.50 -18.90
N SER A 226 -5.65 -14.61 -19.66
CA SER A 226 -6.72 -15.03 -20.56
C SER A 226 -8.02 -15.29 -19.78
N PHE A 227 -7.92 -15.98 -18.64
CA PHE A 227 -9.08 -16.26 -17.78
C PHE A 227 -9.55 -15.05 -16.98
N ALA A 228 -8.66 -14.12 -16.62
CA ALA A 228 -9.08 -12.85 -16.03
C ALA A 228 -9.86 -12.00 -17.06
N GLU A 229 -9.40 -11.91 -18.30
CA GLU A 229 -10.04 -11.06 -19.31
C GLU A 229 -11.29 -11.70 -19.95
N THR A 230 -11.45 -13.04 -19.88
CA THR A 230 -12.63 -13.73 -20.42
C THR A 230 -13.86 -13.58 -19.52
N ASP A 231 -14.94 -13.03 -20.06
CA ASP A 231 -16.27 -13.10 -19.42
C ASP A 231 -16.97 -14.42 -19.77
N GLN A 232 -16.78 -15.42 -18.92
CA GLN A 232 -17.30 -16.76 -19.18
C GLN A 232 -18.83 -16.87 -19.07
N ARG A 233 -19.51 -15.87 -18.48
CA ARG A 233 -20.98 -15.88 -18.37
C ARG A 233 -21.65 -15.91 -19.75
N ARG A 234 -21.03 -15.25 -20.73
CA ARG A 234 -21.51 -15.20 -22.12
C ARG A 234 -21.51 -16.57 -22.79
N LEU A 235 -20.58 -17.47 -22.44
CA LEU A 235 -20.45 -18.76 -23.12
C LEU A 235 -21.72 -19.61 -22.99
N ARG A 236 -22.41 -19.54 -21.84
CA ARG A 236 -23.72 -20.19 -21.66
C ARG A 236 -24.78 -19.59 -22.57
N GLU A 237 -24.79 -18.26 -22.73
CA GLU A 237 -25.74 -17.56 -23.61
C GLU A 237 -25.56 -18.03 -25.06
N ILE A 238 -24.31 -18.12 -25.52
CA ILE A 238 -23.95 -18.64 -26.85
C ILE A 238 -24.43 -20.08 -27.00
N LEU A 239 -24.11 -20.97 -26.05
CA LEU A 239 -24.54 -22.37 -26.10
C LEU A 239 -26.08 -22.51 -26.20
N ASN A 240 -26.83 -21.63 -25.53
CA ASN A 240 -28.29 -21.64 -25.59
C ASN A 240 -28.84 -21.28 -26.98
N THR A 241 -28.10 -20.54 -27.81
CA THR A 241 -28.55 -20.06 -29.12
C THR A 241 -27.90 -20.75 -30.31
N LEU A 242 -26.90 -21.63 -30.10
CA LEU A 242 -26.25 -22.35 -31.19
C LEU A 242 -27.23 -23.18 -32.03
N ASP A 243 -27.20 -22.95 -33.34
CA ASP A 243 -28.00 -23.67 -34.34
C ASP A 243 -27.22 -24.70 -35.17
N LEU A 244 -25.89 -24.54 -35.25
CA LEU A 244 -24.98 -25.38 -36.02
C LEU A 244 -24.78 -26.79 -35.39
N PRO A 245 -24.20 -27.75 -36.12
CA PRO A 245 -23.86 -29.06 -35.58
C PRO A 245 -22.77 -28.99 -34.51
N VAL A 246 -23.01 -29.65 -33.37
CA VAL A 246 -22.08 -29.69 -32.23
C VAL A 246 -21.82 -31.13 -31.80
N ARG A 247 -20.54 -31.49 -31.68
CA ARG A 247 -20.08 -32.74 -31.08
C ARG A 247 -19.31 -32.44 -29.80
N ILE A 248 -19.58 -33.20 -28.74
CA ILE A 248 -18.95 -33.03 -27.43
C ILE A 248 -18.28 -34.34 -27.05
N LEU A 249 -16.98 -34.31 -26.80
CA LEU A 249 -16.20 -35.46 -26.34
C LEU A 249 -15.53 -35.13 -25.02
N HIS A 250 -15.82 -35.93 -23.98
CA HIS A 250 -15.37 -35.63 -22.62
C HIS A 250 -14.94 -36.88 -21.85
N GLY A 251 -13.84 -36.79 -21.10
CA GLY A 251 -13.36 -37.89 -20.24
C GLY A 251 -14.14 -37.98 -18.92
N SER A 252 -14.45 -39.19 -18.46
CA SER A 252 -15.20 -39.36 -17.21
C SER A 252 -14.43 -38.97 -15.95
N GLU A 253 -13.10 -38.89 -16.04
CA GLU A 253 -12.18 -38.57 -14.93
C GLU A 253 -11.40 -37.27 -15.18
N ASP A 254 -11.98 -36.32 -15.90
CA ASP A 254 -11.37 -35.00 -16.12
C ASP A 254 -11.24 -34.21 -14.79
N PRO A 255 -10.01 -33.91 -14.34
CA PRO A 255 -9.78 -33.23 -13.07
C PRO A 255 -9.85 -31.70 -13.17
N LEU A 256 -9.95 -31.13 -14.37
CA LEU A 256 -9.96 -29.69 -14.59
C LEU A 256 -11.36 -29.19 -14.94
N ILE A 257 -12.06 -29.89 -15.85
CA ILE A 257 -13.43 -29.58 -16.23
C ILE A 257 -14.29 -30.80 -15.91
N PRO A 258 -15.15 -30.74 -14.89
CA PRO A 258 -15.90 -31.91 -14.47
C PRO A 258 -16.86 -32.38 -15.57
N LEU A 259 -17.08 -33.70 -15.68
CA LEU A 259 -18.02 -34.30 -16.64
C LEU A 259 -19.43 -33.66 -16.59
N ALA A 260 -19.84 -33.17 -15.42
CA ALA A 260 -21.11 -32.47 -15.25
C ALA A 260 -21.23 -31.23 -16.16
N ALA A 261 -20.12 -30.54 -16.47
CA ALA A 261 -20.09 -29.43 -17.42
C ALA A 261 -20.45 -29.89 -18.84
N ALA A 262 -19.85 -30.97 -19.34
CA ALA A 262 -20.15 -31.52 -20.66
C ALA A 262 -21.59 -32.06 -20.77
N ARG A 263 -22.11 -32.67 -19.69
CA ARG A 263 -23.52 -33.07 -19.61
C ARG A 263 -24.45 -31.87 -19.66
N GLU A 264 -24.06 -30.77 -19.02
CA GLU A 264 -24.81 -29.52 -19.06
C GLU A 264 -24.75 -28.87 -20.45
N HIS A 265 -23.58 -28.81 -21.10
CA HIS A 265 -23.44 -28.38 -22.50
C HIS A 265 -24.39 -29.16 -23.41
N ALA A 266 -24.37 -30.50 -23.31
CA ALA A 266 -25.23 -31.37 -24.07
C ALA A 266 -26.71 -31.23 -23.70
N ARG A 267 -27.05 -30.74 -22.50
CA ARG A 267 -28.44 -30.47 -22.11
C ARG A 267 -28.94 -29.19 -22.75
N ILE A 268 -28.13 -28.13 -22.75
CA ILE A 268 -28.52 -26.79 -23.23
C ILE A 268 -28.36 -26.60 -24.74
N VAL A 269 -27.56 -27.46 -25.40
CA VAL A 269 -27.45 -27.59 -26.85
C VAL A 269 -28.24 -28.84 -27.30
N PRO A 270 -29.52 -28.71 -27.67
CA PRO A 270 -30.43 -29.83 -27.89
C PRO A 270 -29.96 -30.82 -28.97
N GLN A 271 -29.29 -30.30 -30.01
CA GLN A 271 -28.75 -31.07 -31.13
C GLN A 271 -27.37 -31.69 -30.86
N ALA A 272 -26.71 -31.33 -29.76
CA ALA A 272 -25.35 -31.80 -29.51
C ALA A 272 -25.28 -33.32 -29.34
N GLU A 273 -24.25 -33.92 -29.92
CA GLU A 273 -23.91 -35.33 -29.74
C GLU A 273 -22.81 -35.46 -28.68
N LEU A 274 -23.16 -35.92 -27.48
CA LEU A 274 -22.22 -36.13 -26.37
C LEU A 274 -21.74 -37.57 -26.33
N GLU A 275 -20.42 -37.74 -26.32
CA GLU A 275 -19.74 -38.99 -26.04
C GLU A 275 -18.86 -38.86 -24.79
N VAL A 276 -19.04 -39.80 -23.86
CA VAL A 276 -18.32 -39.84 -22.58
C VAL A 276 -17.34 -41.00 -22.60
N LEU A 277 -16.06 -40.69 -22.48
CA LEU A 277 -14.98 -41.68 -22.51
C LEU A 277 -14.65 -42.14 -21.09
N ALA A 278 -15.00 -43.39 -20.79
CA ALA A 278 -14.75 -43.99 -19.48
C ALA A 278 -13.24 -44.09 -19.18
N GLY A 279 -12.83 -43.66 -17.98
CA GLY A 279 -11.45 -43.69 -17.50
C GLY A 279 -10.50 -42.67 -18.16
N GLN A 280 -10.99 -41.82 -19.05
CA GLN A 280 -10.17 -40.80 -19.70
C GLN A 280 -10.18 -39.48 -18.93
N SER A 281 -9.08 -38.72 -19.03
CA SER A 281 -8.83 -37.46 -18.34
C SER A 281 -9.00 -36.23 -19.26
N HIS A 282 -8.68 -35.03 -18.77
CA HIS A 282 -8.65 -33.77 -19.55
C HIS A 282 -7.74 -33.82 -20.79
N PHE A 283 -6.75 -34.71 -20.77
CA PHE A 283 -5.61 -34.73 -21.68
C PHE A 283 -5.83 -35.62 -22.92
N LEU A 284 -7.06 -35.64 -23.43
CA LEU A 284 -7.49 -36.45 -24.58
C LEU A 284 -6.61 -36.30 -25.84
N PRO A 285 -6.09 -35.10 -26.19
CA PRO A 285 -5.16 -34.95 -27.33
C PRO A 285 -3.87 -35.76 -27.20
N PHE A 286 -3.54 -36.26 -26.00
CA PHE A 286 -2.34 -37.07 -25.76
C PHE A 286 -2.68 -38.54 -25.50
N SER A 287 -3.77 -38.83 -24.79
CA SER A 287 -4.11 -40.19 -24.36
C SER A 287 -5.00 -40.96 -25.33
N TRP A 288 -5.72 -40.28 -26.22
CA TRP A 288 -6.77 -40.89 -27.08
C TRP A 288 -6.64 -40.44 -28.53
N THR A 289 -5.40 -40.31 -29.02
CA THR A 289 -5.10 -39.55 -30.24
C THR A 289 -5.65 -40.20 -31.52
N GLU A 290 -5.45 -41.50 -31.72
CA GLU A 290 -5.84 -42.20 -32.96
C GLU A 290 -7.36 -42.32 -33.07
N GLU A 291 -8.01 -42.66 -31.96
CA GLU A 291 -9.46 -42.72 -31.87
C GLU A 291 -10.09 -41.33 -32.02
N LEU A 292 -9.48 -40.29 -31.43
CA LEU A 292 -9.91 -38.90 -31.62
C LEU A 292 -9.81 -38.48 -33.10
N ALA A 293 -8.73 -38.85 -33.79
CA ALA A 293 -8.58 -38.55 -35.22
C ALA A 293 -9.68 -39.22 -36.06
N ARG A 294 -9.96 -40.50 -35.77
CA ARG A 294 -11.03 -41.27 -36.44
C ARG A 294 -12.39 -40.63 -36.20
N ASP A 295 -12.69 -40.31 -34.95
CA ASP A 295 -13.97 -39.71 -34.57
C ASP A 295 -14.17 -38.32 -35.19
N LEU A 296 -13.13 -37.50 -35.15
CA LEU A 296 -13.12 -36.17 -35.77
C LEU A 296 -13.32 -36.25 -37.28
N SER A 297 -12.66 -37.19 -37.96
CA SER A 297 -12.84 -37.40 -39.41
C SER A 297 -14.25 -37.86 -39.77
N VAL A 298 -14.82 -38.79 -39.00
CA VAL A 298 -16.21 -39.23 -39.17
C VAL A 298 -17.16 -38.06 -38.96
N TRP A 299 -16.93 -37.25 -37.93
CA TRP A 299 -17.73 -36.07 -37.67
C TRP A 299 -17.71 -35.05 -38.82
N VAL A 300 -16.52 -34.67 -39.29
CA VAL A 300 -16.36 -33.76 -40.44
C VAL A 300 -17.11 -34.30 -41.65
N THR A 301 -16.93 -35.58 -41.97
CA THR A 301 -17.61 -36.23 -43.11
C THR A 301 -19.14 -36.18 -42.97
N ARG A 302 -19.68 -36.44 -41.76
CA ARG A 302 -21.12 -36.37 -41.50
C ARG A 302 -21.68 -34.96 -41.65
N VAL A 303 -20.92 -33.94 -41.26
CA VAL A 303 -21.34 -32.54 -41.44
C VAL A 303 -21.34 -32.17 -42.92
N GLU A 304 -20.27 -32.49 -43.65
CA GLU A 304 -20.12 -32.17 -45.08
C GLU A 304 -21.15 -32.91 -45.95
N THR A 305 -21.61 -34.09 -45.53
CA THR A 305 -22.67 -34.86 -46.21
C THR A 305 -24.09 -34.54 -45.72
N GLY A 306 -24.26 -33.55 -44.82
CA GLY A 306 -25.58 -33.13 -44.32
C GLY A 306 -26.26 -34.11 -43.37
N GLN A 307 -25.51 -35.05 -42.77
CA GLN A 307 -26.00 -36.08 -41.84
C GLN A 307 -25.90 -35.67 -40.36
N ALA A 308 -25.28 -34.53 -40.06
CA ALA A 308 -25.17 -34.00 -38.71
C ALA A 308 -26.43 -33.21 -38.33
N LYS A 309 -26.86 -33.32 -37.06
CA LYS A 309 -28.10 -32.69 -36.58
C LYS A 309 -27.93 -31.19 -36.37
N LEU A 310 -28.88 -30.42 -36.85
CA LEU A 310 -29.08 -29.01 -36.53
C LEU A 310 -30.05 -28.86 -35.35
N ARG A 311 -30.11 -27.67 -34.78
CA ARG A 311 -31.04 -27.39 -33.65
C ARG A 311 -32.49 -27.68 -33.99
N GLN A 312 -32.92 -27.38 -35.22
CA GLN A 312 -34.27 -27.65 -35.71
C GLN A 312 -34.61 -29.15 -35.78
N ASP A 313 -33.59 -30.03 -35.81
CA ASP A 313 -33.77 -31.48 -35.86
C ASP A 313 -33.88 -32.10 -34.45
N ALA A 314 -33.73 -31.29 -33.39
CA ALA A 314 -33.82 -31.76 -32.01
C ALA A 314 -35.26 -32.09 -31.60
N SER A 315 -35.43 -33.15 -30.81
CA SER A 315 -36.77 -33.52 -30.32
C SER A 315 -37.37 -32.44 -29.41
N ALA A 316 -38.71 -32.36 -29.38
CA ALA A 316 -39.43 -31.44 -28.50
C ALA A 316 -39.04 -31.61 -27.02
N GLU A 317 -38.75 -32.85 -26.59
CA GLU A 317 -38.26 -33.15 -25.24
C GLU A 317 -36.88 -32.53 -24.98
N ARG A 318 -35.93 -32.65 -25.93
CA ARG A 318 -34.59 -32.05 -25.80
C ARG A 318 -34.67 -30.52 -25.74
N LEU A 319 -35.52 -29.92 -26.58
CA LEU A 319 -35.77 -28.47 -26.57
C LEU A 319 -36.40 -28.00 -25.25
N ALA A 320 -37.38 -28.73 -24.72
CA ALA A 320 -38.00 -28.42 -23.44
C ALA A 320 -36.98 -28.54 -22.28
N ARG A 321 -36.19 -29.62 -22.28
CA ARG A 321 -35.16 -29.85 -21.25
C ARG A 321 -34.06 -28.80 -21.27
N ALA A 322 -33.68 -28.28 -22.44
CA ALA A 322 -32.68 -27.21 -22.57
C ALA A 322 -33.10 -25.90 -21.91
N ARG A 323 -34.41 -25.60 -21.86
CA ARG A 323 -34.95 -24.37 -21.26
C ARG A 323 -35.01 -24.37 -19.72
N LEU A 324 -34.81 -25.53 -19.09
CA LEU A 324 -34.84 -25.61 -17.63
C LEU A 324 -33.60 -24.92 -17.02
N PRO A 325 -33.76 -24.19 -15.89
CA PRO A 325 -32.63 -23.60 -15.18
C PRO A 325 -31.70 -24.69 -14.64
N LEU A 326 -30.42 -24.35 -14.46
CA LEU A 326 -29.47 -25.24 -13.80
C LEU A 326 -29.93 -25.50 -12.36
N ASP A 327 -29.99 -26.77 -11.95
CA ASP A 327 -30.15 -27.13 -10.55
C ASP A 327 -28.77 -27.11 -9.87
N PRO A 328 -28.55 -26.22 -8.88
CA PRO A 328 -27.31 -26.15 -8.10
C PRO A 328 -26.80 -27.47 -7.55
N ARG A 329 -27.71 -28.39 -7.21
CA ARG A 329 -27.38 -29.69 -6.63
C ARG A 329 -26.67 -30.61 -7.60
N ASN A 330 -26.66 -30.27 -8.89
CA ASN A 330 -25.95 -31.02 -9.93
C ASN A 330 -24.47 -30.63 -10.04
N ILE A 331 -24.00 -29.60 -9.33
CA ILE A 331 -22.58 -29.24 -9.29
C ILE A 331 -21.85 -30.28 -8.42
N PRO A 332 -20.88 -31.03 -8.98
CA PRO A 332 -20.23 -32.10 -8.24
C PRO A 332 -19.27 -31.58 -7.16
N PRO A 333 -19.04 -32.36 -6.11
CA PRO A 333 -17.98 -32.07 -5.14
C PRO A 333 -16.60 -32.14 -5.80
N LEU A 334 -15.64 -31.39 -5.25
CA LEU A 334 -14.24 -31.46 -5.62
C LEU A 334 -13.67 -32.81 -5.16
N THR A 335 -13.05 -33.55 -6.07
CA THR A 335 -12.43 -34.85 -5.79
C THR A 335 -11.05 -34.96 -6.43
N GLY A 336 -10.26 -35.94 -6.00
CA GLY A 336 -8.98 -36.29 -6.62
C GLY A 336 -8.01 -35.10 -6.74
N PRO A 337 -7.37 -34.91 -7.92
CA PRO A 337 -6.42 -33.80 -8.13
C PRO A 337 -7.04 -32.40 -7.97
N ALA A 338 -8.31 -32.22 -8.34
CA ALA A 338 -9.02 -30.95 -8.20
C ALA A 338 -9.11 -30.54 -6.72
N LEU A 339 -9.47 -31.48 -5.84
CA LEU A 339 -9.54 -31.26 -4.41
C LEU A 339 -8.18 -30.83 -3.83
N ILE A 340 -7.09 -31.49 -4.25
CA ILE A 340 -5.73 -31.17 -3.81
C ILE A 340 -5.34 -29.77 -4.28
N LEU A 341 -5.56 -29.44 -5.56
CA LEU A 341 -5.24 -28.12 -6.11
C LEU A 341 -5.98 -27.01 -5.36
N PHE A 342 -7.29 -27.17 -5.17
CA PHE A 342 -8.11 -26.21 -4.43
C PHE A 342 -7.71 -26.09 -2.96
N GLY A 343 -7.40 -27.22 -2.33
CA GLY A 343 -6.87 -27.25 -0.98
C GLY A 343 -5.56 -26.48 -0.84
N LEU A 344 -4.64 -26.65 -1.78
CA LEU A 344 -3.37 -25.90 -1.81
C LEU A 344 -3.60 -24.41 -2.06
N LEU A 345 -4.55 -24.03 -2.93
CA LEU A 345 -4.93 -22.64 -3.13
C LEU A 345 -5.52 -22.01 -1.85
N LEU A 346 -6.38 -22.73 -1.13
CA LEU A 346 -6.89 -22.30 0.17
C LEU A 346 -5.74 -22.14 1.19
N ALA A 347 -4.83 -23.11 1.26
CA ALA A 347 -3.66 -23.05 2.13
C ALA A 347 -2.79 -21.82 1.82
N LEU A 348 -2.51 -21.55 0.54
CA LEU A 348 -1.75 -20.37 0.12
C LEU A 348 -2.51 -19.07 0.42
N ALA A 349 -3.83 -19.03 0.22
CA ALA A 349 -4.66 -17.86 0.51
C ALA A 349 -4.59 -17.46 1.99
N THR A 350 -4.42 -18.42 2.91
CA THR A 350 -4.26 -18.12 4.34
C THR A 350 -3.02 -17.29 4.67
N LEU A 351 -1.99 -17.32 3.82
CA LEU A 351 -0.78 -16.48 3.99
C LEU A 351 -1.09 -14.99 3.77
N GLY A 352 -2.06 -14.70 2.89
CA GLY A 352 -2.52 -13.32 2.64
C GLY A 352 -3.59 -12.89 3.65
N SER A 353 -4.61 -13.74 3.85
CA SER A 353 -5.64 -13.54 4.85
C SER A 353 -6.18 -14.88 5.30
N GLU A 354 -5.68 -15.35 6.45
CA GLU A 354 -6.16 -16.54 7.12
C GLU A 354 -7.69 -16.54 7.28
N ASP A 355 -8.23 -15.47 7.87
CA ASP A 355 -9.64 -15.45 8.26
C ASP A 355 -10.56 -15.48 7.02
N LEU A 356 -10.21 -14.76 5.95
CA LEU A 356 -10.96 -14.78 4.68
C LEU A 356 -10.86 -16.15 3.98
N ALA A 357 -9.70 -16.79 4.01
CA ALA A 357 -9.52 -18.12 3.43
C ALA A 357 -10.36 -19.17 4.17
N CYS A 358 -10.46 -19.10 5.51
CA CYS A 358 -11.34 -19.97 6.27
C CYS A 358 -12.83 -19.72 6.00
N ILE A 359 -13.24 -18.46 5.80
CA ILE A 359 -14.61 -18.12 5.42
C ILE A 359 -14.94 -18.70 4.04
N ALA A 360 -14.06 -18.50 3.06
CA ALA A 360 -14.22 -19.06 1.71
C ALA A 360 -14.27 -20.59 1.73
N ALA A 361 -13.43 -21.24 2.53
CA ALA A 361 -13.48 -22.69 2.75
C ALA A 361 -14.83 -23.12 3.36
N GLY A 362 -15.37 -22.34 4.31
CA GLY A 362 -16.70 -22.60 4.87
C GLY A 362 -17.82 -22.51 3.83
N PHE A 363 -17.73 -21.58 2.87
CA PHE A 363 -18.72 -21.46 1.80
C PHE A 363 -18.67 -22.66 0.85
N LEU A 364 -17.46 -23.14 0.51
CA LEU A 364 -17.30 -24.39 -0.26
C LEU A 364 -17.89 -25.61 0.46
N VAL A 365 -17.82 -25.63 1.80
CA VAL A 365 -18.47 -26.67 2.62
C VAL A 365 -19.99 -26.54 2.59
N ALA A 366 -20.52 -25.32 2.67
CA ALA A 366 -21.97 -25.06 2.61
C ALA A 366 -22.57 -25.44 1.25
N ASP A 367 -21.87 -25.15 0.16
CA ASP A 367 -22.26 -25.52 -1.20
C ASP A 367 -22.04 -27.02 -1.51
N GLY A 368 -21.55 -27.81 -0.54
CA GLY A 368 -21.31 -29.25 -0.70
C GLY A 368 -20.13 -29.58 -1.62
N ARG A 369 -19.27 -28.61 -1.92
CA ARG A 369 -18.15 -28.75 -2.85
C ARG A 369 -16.90 -29.34 -2.21
N MET A 370 -16.74 -29.20 -0.90
CA MET A 370 -15.62 -29.75 -0.14
C MET A 370 -16.12 -30.22 1.22
N ASP A 371 -15.58 -31.32 1.74
CA ASP A 371 -15.95 -31.75 3.09
C ASP A 371 -15.31 -30.84 4.15
N TRP A 372 -16.01 -30.68 5.27
CA TRP A 372 -15.58 -29.80 6.37
C TRP A 372 -14.19 -30.15 6.92
N LEU A 373 -13.84 -31.43 6.98
CA LEU A 373 -12.58 -31.87 7.55
C LEU A 373 -11.42 -31.52 6.62
N THR A 374 -11.54 -31.82 5.34
CA THR A 374 -10.53 -31.49 4.32
C THR A 374 -10.34 -29.98 4.20
N ALA A 375 -11.44 -29.21 4.15
CA ALA A 375 -11.38 -27.74 4.15
C ALA A 375 -10.61 -27.21 5.36
N SER A 376 -10.92 -27.71 6.55
CA SER A 376 -10.24 -27.33 7.79
C SER A 376 -8.76 -27.72 7.80
N LEU A 377 -8.41 -28.90 7.28
CA LEU A 377 -7.03 -29.39 7.20
C LEU A 377 -6.17 -28.52 6.28
N PHE A 378 -6.65 -28.19 5.08
CA PHE A 378 -5.91 -27.33 4.15
C PHE A 378 -5.72 -25.92 4.69
N CYS A 379 -6.76 -25.32 5.26
CA CYS A 379 -6.63 -24.05 5.95
C CYS A 379 -5.62 -24.15 7.10
N PHE A 380 -5.69 -25.20 7.92
CA PHE A 380 -4.75 -25.40 9.03
C PHE A 380 -3.31 -25.51 8.55
N ILE A 381 -3.03 -26.29 7.50
CA ILE A 381 -1.68 -26.44 6.93
C ILE A 381 -1.14 -25.08 6.50
N GLY A 382 -1.91 -24.32 5.73
CA GLY A 382 -1.50 -23.00 5.24
C GLY A 382 -1.17 -22.03 6.38
N ILE A 383 -2.07 -21.96 7.35
CA ILE A 383 -1.89 -21.11 8.54
C ILE A 383 -0.67 -21.56 9.34
N PHE A 384 -0.53 -22.87 9.53
CA PHE A 384 0.55 -23.43 10.32
C PHE A 384 1.91 -23.10 9.71
N SER A 385 2.03 -23.25 8.39
CA SER A 385 3.21 -22.85 7.63
C SER A 385 3.47 -21.34 7.71
N GLY A 386 2.44 -20.50 7.57
CA GLY A 386 2.56 -19.04 7.62
C GLY A 386 3.09 -18.52 8.95
N ASP A 387 2.55 -19.01 10.07
CA ASP A 387 2.98 -18.61 11.40
C ASP A 387 4.41 -19.11 11.73
N LEU A 388 4.80 -20.28 11.20
CA LEU A 388 6.18 -20.76 11.31
C LEU A 388 7.17 -19.90 10.51
N LEU A 389 6.78 -19.42 9.33
CA LEU A 389 7.57 -18.47 8.55
C LEU A 389 7.76 -17.15 9.30
N LEU A 390 6.71 -16.65 9.97
CA LEU A 390 6.80 -15.42 10.75
C LEU A 390 7.73 -15.58 11.97
N PHE A 391 7.64 -16.71 12.67
CA PHE A 391 8.59 -17.06 13.74
C PHE A 391 10.02 -17.16 13.20
N GLY A 392 10.22 -17.83 12.06
CA GLY A 392 11.51 -17.95 11.38
C GLY A 392 12.10 -16.60 11.00
N ALA A 393 11.28 -15.68 10.47
CA ALA A 393 11.68 -14.32 10.16
C ALA A 393 12.18 -13.57 11.41
N GLY A 394 11.48 -13.68 12.54
CA GLY A 394 11.92 -13.10 13.81
C GLY A 394 13.26 -13.68 14.29
N ARG A 395 13.46 -15.00 14.12
CA ARG A 395 14.68 -15.70 14.53
C ARG A 395 15.89 -15.35 13.67
N LEU A 396 15.69 -15.19 12.36
CA LEU A 396 16.75 -14.89 11.39
C LEU A 396 17.11 -13.40 11.37
N LEU A 397 16.10 -12.53 11.35
CA LEU A 397 16.30 -11.09 11.19
C LEU A 397 16.53 -10.37 12.53
N GLY A 398 16.05 -10.93 13.64
CA GLY A 398 16.23 -10.36 14.97
C GLY A 398 15.53 -9.00 15.18
N ARG A 399 15.93 -8.26 16.22
CA ARG A 399 15.33 -6.95 16.57
C ARG A 399 15.55 -5.87 15.50
N SER A 400 16.59 -5.99 14.68
CA SER A 400 16.90 -5.02 13.62
C SER A 400 15.85 -5.00 12.49
N ALA A 401 15.06 -6.06 12.34
CA ALA A 401 13.95 -6.09 11.38
C ALA A 401 12.89 -5.01 11.64
N LEU A 402 12.72 -4.59 12.90
CA LEU A 402 11.73 -3.57 13.31
C LEU A 402 12.05 -2.19 12.73
N LEU A 403 13.27 -2.00 12.20
CA LEU A 403 13.70 -0.77 11.55
C LEU A 403 13.43 -0.78 10.03
N ILE A 404 13.03 -1.92 9.47
CA ILE A 404 12.90 -2.17 8.03
C ILE A 404 11.40 -2.27 7.68
N ALA A 405 10.98 -1.62 6.58
CA ALA A 405 9.62 -1.78 6.06
C ALA A 405 9.46 -3.15 5.35
N PRO A 406 8.31 -3.84 5.46
CA PRO A 406 7.06 -3.39 6.10
C PRO A 406 6.96 -3.67 7.62
N PHE A 407 7.89 -4.42 8.21
CA PHE A 407 7.86 -4.78 9.64
C PHE A 407 7.75 -3.56 10.56
N LYS A 408 8.46 -2.47 10.26
CA LYS A 408 8.37 -1.18 10.95
C LYS A 408 6.95 -0.59 10.98
N TRP A 409 6.16 -0.84 9.94
CA TRP A 409 4.77 -0.34 9.84
C TRP A 409 3.80 -1.20 10.63
N MET A 410 4.09 -2.50 10.73
CA MET A 410 3.19 -3.50 11.32
C MET A 410 3.48 -3.79 12.80
N ILE A 411 4.75 -3.68 13.21
CA ILE A 411 5.23 -4.05 14.55
C ILE A 411 5.95 -2.86 15.18
N SER A 412 5.38 -2.32 16.26
CA SER A 412 6.04 -1.27 17.05
C SER A 412 6.97 -1.86 18.11
N GLU A 413 8.04 -1.15 18.43
CA GLU A 413 8.99 -1.55 19.47
C GLU A 413 8.32 -1.74 20.84
N ASP A 414 7.39 -0.85 21.21
CA ASP A 414 6.55 -1.01 22.41
C ASP A 414 5.74 -2.31 22.41
N SER A 415 5.28 -2.76 21.24
CA SER A 415 4.48 -3.99 21.11
C SER A 415 5.36 -5.21 21.30
N VAL A 416 6.59 -5.19 20.79
CA VAL A 416 7.61 -6.23 21.03
C VAL A 416 8.03 -6.26 22.48
N ALA A 417 8.26 -5.10 23.11
CA ALA A 417 8.59 -5.02 24.53
C ALA A 417 7.47 -5.57 25.42
N ARG A 418 6.21 -5.24 25.12
CA ARG A 418 5.03 -5.83 25.80
C ARG A 418 4.92 -7.33 25.57
N ALA A 419 5.04 -7.78 24.32
CA ALA A 419 4.98 -9.21 23.98
C ALA A 419 6.11 -9.99 24.66
N SER A 420 7.30 -9.42 24.73
CA SER A 420 8.45 -9.98 25.43
C SER A 420 8.17 -10.16 26.91
N ARG A 421 7.59 -9.15 27.58
CA ARG A 421 7.18 -9.28 29.00
C ARG A 421 6.16 -10.40 29.19
N TRP A 422 5.12 -10.43 28.38
CA TRP A 422 4.08 -11.47 28.46
C TRP A 422 4.62 -12.87 28.20
N LEU A 423 5.48 -13.05 27.20
CA LEU A 423 6.15 -14.32 26.93
C LEU A 423 7.04 -14.75 28.10
N HIS A 424 7.70 -13.80 28.76
CA HIS A 424 8.56 -14.09 29.91
C HIS A 424 7.76 -14.44 31.18
N GLU A 425 6.61 -13.80 31.41
CA GLU A 425 5.76 -14.00 32.58
C GLU A 425 4.86 -15.24 32.47
N ARG A 426 4.30 -15.50 31.29
CA ARG A 426 3.23 -16.48 31.08
C ARG A 426 3.59 -17.60 30.10
N GLY A 427 4.78 -17.54 29.48
CA GLY A 427 5.33 -18.60 28.64
C GLY A 427 4.43 -18.99 27.48
N ALA A 428 4.34 -20.30 27.22
CA ALA A 428 3.61 -20.88 26.10
C ALA A 428 2.09 -20.59 26.08
N ARG A 429 1.49 -20.25 27.22
CA ARG A 429 0.05 -19.89 27.31
C ARG A 429 -0.27 -18.64 26.48
N VAL A 430 0.68 -17.72 26.34
CA VAL A 430 0.50 -16.50 25.52
C VAL A 430 0.49 -16.84 24.03
N ILE A 431 1.30 -17.81 23.59
CA ILE A 431 1.32 -18.29 22.21
C ILE A 431 -0.05 -18.87 21.86
N PHE A 432 -0.58 -19.75 22.73
CA PHE A 432 -1.92 -20.33 22.56
C PHE A 432 -3.03 -19.28 22.54
N THR A 433 -3.11 -18.43 23.56
CA THR A 433 -4.20 -17.45 23.71
C THR A 433 -4.17 -16.34 22.67
N SER A 434 -2.99 -15.97 22.15
CA SER A 434 -2.85 -14.96 21.10
C SER A 434 -3.58 -15.31 19.80
N ARG A 435 -3.83 -16.60 19.55
CA ARG A 435 -4.55 -17.10 18.37
C ARG A 435 -5.99 -16.57 18.30
N PHE A 436 -6.62 -16.47 19.46
CA PHE A 436 -8.02 -16.07 19.61
C PHE A 436 -8.19 -14.54 19.73
N LEU A 437 -7.09 -13.78 19.64
CA LEU A 437 -7.07 -12.34 19.84
C LEU A 437 -6.57 -11.63 18.56
N PRO A 438 -7.45 -10.92 17.83
CA PRO A 438 -7.08 -10.21 16.61
C PRO A 438 -5.90 -9.25 16.81
N GLY A 439 -4.95 -9.26 15.87
CA GLY A 439 -3.81 -8.34 15.84
C GLY A 439 -2.66 -8.64 16.81
N LEU A 440 -2.77 -9.65 17.69
CA LEU A 440 -1.68 -10.04 18.61
C LEU A 440 -0.75 -11.11 18.04
N ARG A 441 -1.23 -11.92 17.09
CA ARG A 441 -0.49 -13.00 16.43
C ARG A 441 0.86 -12.52 15.88
N LEU A 442 0.80 -11.50 15.02
CA LEU A 442 1.95 -11.00 14.30
C LEU A 442 3.11 -10.50 15.20
N PRO A 443 2.88 -9.59 16.19
CA PRO A 443 3.94 -9.16 17.09
C PRO A 443 4.41 -10.27 18.04
N ILE A 444 3.54 -11.16 18.52
CA ILE A 444 3.93 -12.21 19.47
C ILE A 444 4.80 -13.28 18.80
N TYR A 445 4.42 -13.76 17.62
CA TYR A 445 5.14 -14.84 16.93
C TYR A 445 6.50 -14.38 16.42
N PHE A 446 6.54 -13.17 15.86
CA PHE A 446 7.80 -12.52 15.50
C PHE A 446 8.70 -12.34 16.73
N THR A 447 8.16 -11.84 17.85
CA THR A 447 8.92 -11.65 19.10
C THR A 447 9.42 -12.97 19.67
N ALA A 448 8.64 -14.04 19.62
CA ALA A 448 9.08 -15.38 20.02
C ALA A 448 10.29 -15.85 19.20
N GLY A 449 10.28 -15.57 17.89
CA GLY A 449 11.44 -15.79 17.01
C GLY A 449 12.67 -14.99 17.45
N VAL A 450 12.50 -13.69 17.70
CA VAL A 450 13.56 -12.77 18.16
C VAL A 450 14.17 -13.22 19.48
N LEU A 451 13.34 -13.66 20.43
CA LEU A 451 13.76 -14.19 21.74
C LEU A 451 14.32 -15.62 21.64
N ARG A 452 14.36 -16.20 20.44
CA ARG A 452 14.86 -17.55 20.15
C ARG A 452 14.19 -18.63 20.99
N THR A 453 12.89 -18.51 21.23
CA THR A 453 12.09 -19.54 21.89
C THR A 453 12.28 -20.90 21.20
N ARG A 454 12.13 -22.02 21.92
CA ARG A 454 12.33 -23.36 21.37
C ARG A 454 11.27 -23.63 20.30
N ILE A 455 11.71 -23.90 19.07
CA ILE A 455 10.81 -24.10 17.91
C ILE A 455 9.78 -25.22 18.14
N ARG A 456 10.18 -26.30 18.83
CA ARG A 456 9.28 -27.42 19.15
C ARG A 456 8.13 -27.00 20.06
N GLU A 457 8.43 -26.22 21.09
CA GLU A 457 7.43 -25.72 22.03
C GLU A 457 6.50 -24.71 21.35
N PHE A 458 7.06 -23.80 20.55
CA PHE A 458 6.27 -22.86 19.75
C PHE A 458 5.32 -23.59 18.79
N ALA A 459 5.86 -24.51 17.99
CA ALA A 459 5.09 -25.27 16.99
C ALA A 459 4.00 -26.13 17.63
N LEU A 460 4.26 -26.79 18.76
CA LEU A 460 3.27 -27.64 19.43
C LEU A 460 2.07 -26.84 19.94
N TRP A 461 2.31 -25.80 20.75
CA TRP A 461 1.23 -25.00 21.34
C TRP A 461 0.39 -24.29 20.27
N PHE A 462 1.05 -23.89 19.21
CA PHE A 462 0.41 -23.29 18.08
C PHE A 462 -0.39 -24.30 17.24
N ALA A 463 0.14 -25.50 16.97
CA ALA A 463 -0.59 -26.57 16.29
C ALA A 463 -1.90 -26.89 17.03
N VAL A 464 -1.86 -27.01 18.36
CA VAL A 464 -3.06 -27.24 19.18
C VAL A 464 -4.05 -26.08 19.06
N ALA A 465 -3.60 -24.82 19.13
CA ALA A 465 -4.47 -23.67 18.97
C ALA A 465 -5.11 -23.60 17.57
N GLY A 466 -4.32 -23.87 16.52
CA GLY A 466 -4.78 -23.89 15.13
C GLY A 466 -5.78 -25.02 14.86
N LEU A 467 -5.53 -26.22 15.37
CA LEU A 467 -6.44 -27.38 15.25
C LEU A 467 -7.79 -27.16 15.94
N ILE A 468 -7.87 -26.27 16.93
CA ILE A 468 -9.14 -25.89 17.57
C ILE A 468 -9.79 -24.76 16.78
N TRP A 469 -9.05 -23.70 16.48
CA TRP A 469 -9.62 -22.47 15.91
C TRP A 469 -10.06 -22.63 14.47
N THR A 470 -9.25 -23.29 13.64
CA THR A 470 -9.51 -23.40 12.20
C THR A 470 -10.82 -24.14 11.90
N PRO A 471 -11.11 -25.32 12.50
CA PRO A 471 -12.37 -26.01 12.24
C PRO A 471 -13.60 -25.26 12.75
N ILE A 472 -13.47 -24.52 13.86
CA ILE A 472 -14.53 -23.64 14.38
C ILE A 472 -14.84 -22.52 13.38
N LEU A 473 -13.81 -21.88 12.82
CA LEU A 473 -14.00 -20.78 11.89
C LEU A 473 -14.58 -21.24 10.56
N VAL A 474 -14.05 -22.34 9.99
CA VAL A 474 -14.57 -22.95 8.75
C VAL A 474 -16.00 -23.46 8.96
N GLY A 475 -16.25 -24.20 10.04
CA GLY A 475 -17.57 -24.74 10.36
C GLY A 475 -18.60 -23.65 10.67
N GLY A 476 -18.22 -22.64 11.46
CA GLY A 476 -19.06 -21.49 11.75
C GLY A 476 -19.43 -20.72 10.48
N SER A 477 -18.46 -20.51 9.59
CA SER A 477 -18.71 -19.87 8.29
C SER A 477 -19.64 -20.70 7.40
N ALA A 478 -19.48 -22.03 7.39
CA ALA A 478 -20.37 -22.93 6.66
C ALA A 478 -21.81 -22.90 7.20
N LEU A 479 -21.99 -22.87 8.53
CA LEU A 479 -23.30 -22.74 9.16
C LEU A 479 -23.98 -21.42 8.81
N VAL A 480 -23.23 -20.31 8.85
CA VAL A 480 -23.72 -18.99 8.46
C VAL A 480 -24.13 -18.99 6.99
N ALA A 481 -23.27 -19.46 6.09
CA ALA A 481 -23.56 -19.52 4.66
C ALA A 481 -24.82 -20.35 4.37
N LYS A 482 -24.94 -21.52 5.01
CA LYS A 482 -26.12 -22.39 4.88
C LYS A 482 -27.39 -21.75 5.45
N HIS A 483 -27.31 -21.02 6.57
CA HIS A 483 -28.47 -20.40 7.21
C HIS A 483 -29.04 -19.22 6.41
N TYR A 484 -28.15 -18.42 5.81
CA TYR A 484 -28.55 -17.27 4.99
C TYR A 484 -28.67 -17.60 3.50
N GLU A 485 -28.60 -18.88 3.13
CA GLU A 485 -28.63 -19.36 1.73
C GLU A 485 -27.64 -18.61 0.82
N VAL A 486 -26.50 -18.20 1.37
CA VAL A 486 -25.46 -17.47 0.62
C VAL A 486 -24.71 -18.47 -0.24
N ARG A 487 -24.84 -18.34 -1.56
CA ARG A 487 -24.17 -19.21 -2.55
C ARG A 487 -23.09 -18.45 -3.31
N LEU A 488 -21.96 -19.11 -3.57
CA LEU A 488 -20.79 -18.47 -4.20
C LEU A 488 -21.10 -17.95 -5.61
N ASP A 489 -21.96 -18.64 -6.37
CA ASP A 489 -22.37 -18.30 -7.75
C ASP A 489 -23.17 -17.00 -7.84
N GLN A 490 -23.75 -16.54 -6.73
CA GLN A 490 -24.56 -15.31 -6.67
C GLN A 490 -23.79 -14.09 -6.14
N VAL A 491 -22.54 -14.27 -5.68
CA VAL A 491 -21.74 -13.17 -5.11
C VAL A 491 -21.27 -12.23 -6.22
N ASP A 492 -21.79 -11.01 -6.23
CA ASP A 492 -21.34 -9.94 -7.11
C ASP A 492 -20.19 -9.12 -6.50
N GLY A 493 -19.60 -8.21 -7.29
CA GLY A 493 -18.48 -7.37 -6.84
C GLY A 493 -18.86 -6.37 -5.75
N LEU A 494 -20.12 -5.91 -5.68
CA LEU A 494 -20.58 -4.98 -4.65
C LEU A 494 -20.75 -5.69 -3.31
N ASP A 495 -21.18 -6.95 -3.32
CA ASP A 495 -21.29 -7.77 -2.12
C ASP A 495 -19.92 -8.00 -1.48
N VAL A 496 -18.87 -8.25 -2.27
CA VAL A 496 -17.49 -8.33 -1.75
C VAL A 496 -17.07 -7.02 -1.05
N ILE A 497 -17.39 -5.86 -1.63
CA ILE A 497 -17.10 -4.55 -1.02
C ILE A 497 -17.89 -4.35 0.27
N ARG A 498 -19.18 -4.71 0.29
CA ARG A 498 -20.03 -4.63 1.50
C ARG A 498 -19.50 -5.52 2.61
N PHE A 499 -19.16 -6.77 2.32
CA PHE A 499 -18.55 -7.68 3.29
C PHE A 499 -17.22 -7.15 3.81
N ALA A 500 -16.34 -6.63 2.94
CA ALA A 500 -15.08 -6.02 3.36
C ALA A 500 -15.30 -4.79 4.26
N ALA A 501 -16.27 -3.94 3.94
CA ALA A 501 -16.62 -2.78 4.75
C ALA A 501 -17.17 -3.17 6.12
N ILE A 502 -18.06 -4.18 6.19
CA ILE A 502 -18.58 -4.72 7.45
C ILE A 502 -17.46 -5.35 8.28
N ALA A 503 -16.57 -6.13 7.66
CA ALA A 503 -15.42 -6.74 8.33
C ALA A 503 -14.47 -5.68 8.90
N LEU A 504 -14.09 -4.68 8.09
CA LEU A 504 -13.27 -3.55 8.53
C LEU A 504 -13.95 -2.74 9.65
N GLY A 505 -15.25 -2.48 9.51
CA GLY A 505 -16.06 -1.82 10.53
C GLY A 505 -16.08 -2.61 11.84
N THR A 506 -16.25 -3.93 11.77
CA THR A 506 -16.26 -4.83 12.93
C THR A 506 -14.89 -4.88 13.60
N VAL A 507 -13.80 -5.02 12.84
CA VAL A 507 -12.42 -4.96 13.37
C VAL A 507 -12.15 -3.61 14.01
N PHE A 508 -12.56 -2.51 13.38
CA PHE A 508 -12.44 -1.17 13.94
C PHE A 508 -13.24 -1.05 15.25
N LEU A 509 -14.48 -1.54 15.29
CA LEU A 509 -15.32 -1.57 16.48
C LEU A 509 -14.67 -2.40 17.58
N LEU A 510 -14.26 -3.64 17.32
CA LEU A 510 -13.62 -4.51 18.30
C LEU A 510 -12.30 -3.93 18.85
N HIS A 511 -11.46 -3.36 17.98
CA HIS A 511 -10.20 -2.73 18.37
C HIS A 511 -10.40 -1.53 19.31
N ASN A 512 -11.50 -0.80 19.14
CA ASN A 512 -11.80 0.38 19.95
C ASN A 512 -12.77 0.09 21.12
N ALA A 513 -13.59 -0.96 21.04
CA ALA A 513 -14.59 -1.33 22.03
C ALA A 513 -13.96 -1.64 23.38
N LEU A 514 -12.87 -2.42 23.40
CA LEU A 514 -12.12 -2.71 24.64
C LEU A 514 -11.64 -1.44 25.36
N ARG A 515 -11.37 -0.36 24.63
CA ARG A 515 -10.95 0.93 25.22
C ARG A 515 -12.13 1.72 25.77
N LEU A 516 -13.34 1.52 25.26
CA LEU A 516 -14.55 2.18 25.76
C LEU A 516 -14.92 1.71 27.18
N PHE A 517 -14.54 0.49 27.56
CA PHE A 517 -14.82 -0.07 28.89
C PHE A 517 -13.99 0.53 30.02
N THR A 518 -12.91 1.29 29.72
CA THR A 518 -12.08 1.92 30.75
C THR A 518 -12.17 3.44 30.66
N TRP A 519 -12.14 4.14 31.80
CA TRP A 519 -12.10 5.61 31.81
C TRP A 519 -10.88 6.14 31.03
N ARG A 520 -9.70 5.58 31.29
CA ARG A 520 -8.46 5.92 30.58
C ARG A 520 -8.58 5.73 29.07
N GLY A 521 -9.13 4.59 28.63
CA GLY A 521 -9.33 4.31 27.21
C GLY A 521 -10.30 5.28 26.55
N ARG A 522 -11.43 5.62 27.19
CA ARG A 522 -12.38 6.64 26.72
C ARG A 522 -11.72 8.02 26.55
N ARG A 523 -10.89 8.44 27.51
CA ARG A 523 -10.15 9.71 27.42
C ARG A 523 -9.11 9.70 26.30
N ILE A 524 -8.36 8.61 26.13
CA ILE A 524 -7.43 8.47 25.00
C ILE A 524 -8.16 8.52 23.65
N LEU A 525 -9.34 7.90 23.53
CA LEU A 525 -10.16 7.95 22.32
C LEU A 525 -10.65 9.38 22.05
N LEU A 526 -11.11 10.10 23.07
CA LEU A 526 -11.45 11.52 22.95
C LEU A 526 -10.27 12.36 22.48
N GLY A 527 -9.07 12.11 23.02
CA GLY A 527 -7.84 12.77 22.56
C GLY A 527 -7.56 12.51 21.08
N ARG A 528 -7.71 11.27 20.61
CA ARG A 528 -7.58 10.92 19.18
C ARG A 528 -8.63 11.61 18.33
N TRP A 529 -9.89 11.62 18.76
CA TRP A 529 -10.97 12.32 18.07
C TRP A 529 -10.70 13.81 17.93
N ARG A 530 -10.24 14.48 18.99
CA ARG A 530 -9.84 15.88 18.95
C ARG A 530 -8.70 16.13 17.97
N ARG A 531 -7.71 15.23 17.93
CA ARG A 531 -6.62 15.33 16.96
C ARG A 531 -7.06 15.15 15.51
N LEU A 532 -8.12 14.38 15.27
CA LEU A 532 -8.70 14.21 13.94
C LEU A 532 -9.56 15.39 13.52
N THR A 533 -10.32 15.97 14.47
CA THR A 533 -11.30 17.04 14.17
C THR A 533 -10.72 18.45 14.24
N ARG A 534 -9.63 18.66 14.98
CA ARG A 534 -9.00 19.98 15.12
C ARG A 534 -7.70 20.05 14.35
N HIS A 535 -7.65 20.97 13.38
CA HIS A 535 -6.51 21.15 12.49
C HIS A 535 -5.21 21.54 13.20
N GLU A 536 -5.28 22.16 14.39
CA GLU A 536 -4.11 22.46 15.24
C GLU A 536 -3.27 21.22 15.58
N PHE A 537 -3.84 20.02 15.52
CA PHE A 537 -3.13 18.77 15.83
C PHE A 537 -2.85 17.89 14.60
N TRP A 538 -3.18 18.38 13.40
CA TRP A 538 -3.03 17.61 12.17
C TRP A 538 -1.57 17.37 11.84
N PRO A 539 -1.24 16.22 11.22
CA PRO A 539 0.11 15.96 10.81
C PRO A 539 0.54 16.97 9.72
N PRO A 540 1.82 17.40 9.69
CA PRO A 540 2.29 18.41 8.74
C PRO A 540 1.98 18.11 7.27
N TRP A 541 2.09 16.85 6.84
CA TRP A 541 1.84 16.47 5.44
C TRP A 541 0.39 16.72 5.01
N LEU A 542 -0.57 16.66 5.94
CA LEU A 542 -1.98 16.89 5.65
C LEU A 542 -2.29 18.38 5.67
N TYR A 543 -1.77 19.11 6.66
CA TYR A 543 -2.04 20.54 6.82
C TYR A 543 -1.34 21.40 5.75
N TYR A 544 -0.07 21.10 5.43
CA TYR A 544 0.73 21.90 4.51
C TYR A 544 0.60 21.49 3.04
N SER A 545 -0.13 20.43 2.68
CA SER A 545 -0.27 20.03 1.27
C SER A 545 -0.87 21.14 0.39
N PRO A 546 -1.90 21.90 0.80
CA PRO A 546 -2.40 23.02 -0.01
C PRO A 546 -1.44 24.22 0.00
N VAL A 547 -0.70 24.41 1.09
CA VAL A 547 0.32 25.48 1.22
C VAL A 547 1.48 25.24 0.25
N ILE A 548 1.91 23.98 0.09
CA ILE A 548 2.96 23.62 -0.89
C ILE A 548 2.47 23.92 -2.31
N LEU A 549 1.23 23.57 -2.65
CA LEU A 549 0.66 23.89 -3.96
C LEU A 549 0.61 25.41 -4.19
N ASP A 550 0.21 26.18 -3.19
CA ASP A 550 0.20 27.63 -3.24
C ASP A 550 1.59 28.23 -3.46
N VAL A 551 2.61 27.76 -2.73
CA VAL A 551 4.01 28.16 -2.94
C VAL A 551 4.50 27.81 -4.35
N LEU A 552 4.10 26.67 -4.92
CA LEU A 552 4.43 26.32 -6.30
C LEU A 552 3.77 27.27 -7.30
N LEU A 553 2.50 27.63 -7.09
CA LEU A 553 1.79 28.60 -7.93
C LEU A 553 2.41 30.00 -7.82
N LEU A 554 2.80 30.44 -6.62
CA LEU A 554 3.53 31.70 -6.41
C LEU A 554 4.91 31.67 -7.09
N THR A 555 5.60 30.53 -7.07
CA THR A 555 6.87 30.34 -7.78
C THR A 555 6.70 30.53 -9.28
N LEU A 556 5.64 29.97 -9.88
CA LEU A 556 5.32 30.17 -11.29
C LEU A 556 4.96 31.64 -11.58
N ARG A 557 4.12 32.25 -10.75
CA ARG A 557 3.69 33.64 -10.89
C ARG A 557 4.85 34.64 -10.82
N HIS A 558 5.80 34.41 -9.91
CA HIS A 558 6.99 35.26 -9.73
C HIS A 558 8.18 34.80 -10.59
N ARG A 559 8.00 33.78 -11.45
CA ARG A 559 9.02 33.23 -12.36
C ARG A 559 10.31 32.79 -11.64
N GLY A 560 10.18 32.29 -10.42
CA GLY A 560 11.32 31.87 -9.60
C GLY A 560 11.01 31.86 -8.10
N LEU A 561 11.96 31.36 -7.32
CA LEU A 561 11.88 31.28 -5.86
C LEU A 561 12.27 32.61 -5.20
N THR A 562 11.61 33.69 -5.61
CA THR A 562 11.97 35.06 -5.19
C THR A 562 11.92 35.24 -3.67
N MET A 563 11.09 34.47 -2.95
CA MET A 563 11.06 34.48 -1.48
C MET A 563 12.42 34.18 -0.82
N THR A 564 13.34 33.51 -1.51
CA THR A 564 14.72 33.27 -1.03
C THR A 564 15.60 34.53 -1.03
N ALA A 565 15.15 35.60 -1.67
CA ALA A 565 15.80 36.91 -1.65
C ALA A 565 15.12 37.88 -0.67
N ALA A 566 14.08 37.45 0.07
CA ALA A 566 13.27 38.33 0.91
C ALA A 566 14.05 38.98 2.06
N ASN A 567 15.06 38.29 2.61
CA ASN A 567 15.96 38.83 3.63
C ASN A 567 17.40 38.69 3.15
N PRO A 568 17.99 39.66 2.41
CA PRO A 568 19.37 39.59 1.94
C PRO A 568 20.41 39.37 3.05
N ALA A 569 20.10 39.77 4.29
CA ALA A 569 20.97 39.57 5.45
C ALA A 569 21.08 38.09 5.88
N MET A 570 20.14 37.25 5.46
CA MET A 570 20.05 35.84 5.85
C MET A 570 20.31 34.92 4.65
N PRO A 571 21.08 33.84 4.81
CA PRO A 571 21.23 32.82 3.77
C PRO A 571 19.88 32.32 3.25
N MET A 572 19.65 32.43 1.94
CA MET A 572 18.38 32.10 1.27
C MET A 572 17.14 32.74 1.91
N GLY A 573 17.27 33.93 2.52
CA GLY A 573 16.17 34.64 3.17
C GLY A 573 15.73 34.04 4.51
N GLY A 574 16.50 33.11 5.08
CA GLY A 574 16.12 32.35 6.29
C GLY A 574 15.11 31.25 5.98
N LEU A 575 15.35 30.53 4.87
CA LEU A 575 14.53 29.39 4.45
C LEU A 575 14.89 28.12 5.25
N ILE A 576 16.18 27.88 5.49
CA ILE A 576 16.67 26.72 6.23
C ILE A 576 18.10 26.95 6.69
N GLY A 577 18.42 26.44 7.88
CA GLY A 577 19.80 26.35 8.36
C GLY A 577 20.43 27.68 8.76
N GLU A 578 19.64 28.72 9.06
CA GLU A 578 20.19 29.95 9.63
C GLU A 578 20.95 29.69 10.94
N SER A 579 22.13 30.32 11.07
CA SER A 579 22.92 30.34 12.30
C SER A 579 22.32 31.36 13.26
N LYS A 580 21.99 30.93 14.47
CA LYS A 580 21.48 31.82 15.52
C LYS A 580 22.55 32.80 15.98
N ALA A 581 23.81 32.39 16.02
CA ALA A 581 24.93 33.27 16.35
C ALA A 581 25.04 34.43 15.34
N GLN A 582 25.00 34.13 14.04
CA GLN A 582 25.05 35.18 12.99
C GLN A 582 23.88 36.16 13.06
N ILE A 583 22.70 35.67 13.43
CA ILE A 583 21.51 36.52 13.61
C ILE A 583 21.68 37.45 14.82
N LEU A 584 22.18 36.94 15.95
CA LEU A 584 22.43 37.75 17.14
C LEU A 584 23.56 38.76 16.91
N GLU A 585 24.63 38.37 16.22
CA GLU A 585 25.69 39.29 15.77
C GLU A 585 25.13 40.41 14.89
N GLY A 586 24.23 40.06 13.96
CA GLY A 586 23.57 41.03 13.07
C GLY A 586 22.61 41.99 13.78
N LEU A 587 22.05 41.61 14.93
CA LEU A 587 21.25 42.49 15.78
C LEU A 587 22.11 43.41 16.67
N GLY A 588 23.39 43.10 16.83
CA GLY A 588 24.35 43.85 17.63
C GLY A 588 24.17 43.67 19.14
N GLU A 589 24.89 44.48 19.91
CA GLU A 589 24.74 44.54 21.37
C GLU A 589 23.70 45.59 21.78
N GLY A 590 22.97 45.34 22.86
CA GLY A 590 21.99 46.27 23.40
C GLY A 590 21.16 45.63 24.52
N PRO A 591 20.39 46.43 25.27
CA PRO A 591 19.56 45.94 26.38
C PRO A 591 18.50 44.92 25.92
N GLU A 592 18.14 44.91 24.64
CA GLU A 592 17.17 43.99 24.07
C GLU A 592 17.74 42.60 23.75
N ILE A 593 19.06 42.47 23.63
CA ILE A 593 19.72 41.22 23.21
C ILE A 593 20.27 40.51 24.44
N PRO A 594 19.79 39.29 24.76
CA PRO A 594 20.32 38.53 25.88
C PRO A 594 21.79 38.19 25.67
N THR A 595 22.58 38.27 26.73
CA THR A 595 23.99 37.93 26.76
C THR A 595 24.20 36.47 26.35
N TRP A 596 25.12 36.22 25.43
CA TRP A 596 25.34 34.90 24.84
C TRP A 596 26.82 34.60 24.51
N ILE A 597 27.13 33.31 24.28
CA ILE A 597 28.40 32.83 23.72
C ILE A 597 28.15 31.63 22.80
N LEU A 598 28.93 31.54 21.71
CA LEU A 598 28.98 30.35 20.85
C LEU A 598 30.02 29.35 21.35
N LEU A 599 29.58 28.12 21.58
CA LEU A 599 30.42 27.00 22.01
C LEU A 599 30.55 25.99 20.86
N VAL A 600 31.77 25.82 20.36
CA VAL A 600 32.10 24.88 19.27
C VAL A 600 32.63 23.57 19.85
N PRO A 601 32.14 22.39 19.44
CA PRO A 601 32.58 21.13 20.01
C PRO A 601 34.05 20.81 19.73
N ASN A 602 34.93 21.04 20.72
CA ASN A 602 36.38 20.85 20.59
C ASN A 602 37.04 20.22 21.83
N GLY A 603 36.28 19.81 22.84
CA GLY A 603 36.78 19.30 24.13
C GLY A 603 36.96 20.38 25.21
N GLU A 604 36.87 21.67 24.87
CA GLU A 604 37.08 22.80 25.79
C GLU A 604 35.79 23.58 26.09
N GLN A 605 34.64 23.12 25.61
CA GLN A 605 33.37 23.87 25.68
C GLN A 605 32.98 24.18 27.13
N GLN A 606 33.20 23.22 28.04
CA GLN A 606 32.87 23.39 29.46
C GLN A 606 33.73 24.46 30.14
N ALA A 607 35.03 24.49 29.85
CA ALA A 607 35.94 25.49 30.40
C ALA A 607 35.55 26.90 29.92
N LYS A 608 35.29 27.06 28.61
CA LYS A 608 34.83 28.32 28.02
C LYS A 608 33.48 28.78 28.56
N ALA A 609 32.54 27.85 28.77
CA ALA A 609 31.25 28.15 29.37
C ALA A 609 31.42 28.68 30.80
N ASN A 610 32.21 28.01 31.64
CA ASN A 610 32.44 28.41 33.03
C ASN A 610 33.16 29.76 33.13
N GLU A 611 34.17 29.99 32.30
CA GLU A 611 34.89 31.27 32.23
C GLU A 611 33.95 32.42 31.84
N TRP A 612 33.10 32.20 30.83
CA TRP A 612 32.13 33.18 30.37
C TRP A 612 31.06 33.49 31.42
N ILE A 613 30.55 32.48 32.14
CA ILE A 613 29.60 32.64 33.25
C ILE A 613 30.22 33.48 34.36
N ALA A 614 31.45 33.16 34.77
CA ALA A 614 32.16 33.88 35.84
C ALA A 614 32.48 35.33 35.44
N ALA A 615 32.94 35.56 34.22
CA ALA A 615 33.30 36.89 33.72
C ALA A 615 32.11 37.86 33.65
N ARG A 616 30.88 37.33 33.56
CA ARG A 616 29.64 38.11 33.42
C ARG A 616 28.74 38.06 34.65
N ASN A 617 29.18 37.37 35.71
CA ASN A 617 28.43 37.19 36.95
C ASN A 617 26.98 36.70 36.71
N LEU A 618 26.83 35.65 35.89
CA LEU A 618 25.53 35.08 35.52
C LEU A 618 25.10 33.98 36.50
N ASP A 619 23.86 34.07 36.98
CA ASP A 619 23.23 33.05 37.80
C ASP A 619 22.48 32.01 36.96
N LEU A 620 22.28 30.81 37.52
CA LEU A 620 21.38 29.80 36.94
C LEU A 620 19.91 30.20 37.22
N PRO A 621 18.98 29.93 36.28
CA PRO A 621 19.15 29.07 35.11
C PRO A 621 19.79 29.74 33.88
N LEU A 622 20.31 28.93 32.97
CA LEU A 622 20.83 29.33 31.65
C LEU A 622 20.13 28.54 30.53
N VAL A 623 20.24 28.99 29.28
CA VAL A 623 19.66 28.28 28.12
C VAL A 623 20.76 27.82 27.19
N LEU A 624 20.78 26.53 26.86
CA LEU A 624 21.63 25.95 25.82
C LEU A 624 20.78 25.58 24.61
N LYS A 625 21.17 26.01 23.41
CA LYS A 625 20.48 25.67 22.16
C LYS A 625 21.45 25.46 21.00
N PRO A 626 21.16 24.58 20.02
CA PRO A 626 22.00 24.42 18.84
C PRO A 626 21.98 25.68 17.97
N ASP A 627 23.13 26.00 17.37
CA ASP A 627 23.30 27.16 16.49
C ASP A 627 22.38 27.06 15.28
N ALA A 628 22.43 25.93 14.56
CA ALA A 628 21.47 25.61 13.50
C ALA A 628 20.46 24.57 14.00
N GLY A 629 19.18 24.97 14.12
CA GLY A 629 18.11 24.09 14.60
C GLY A 629 16.74 24.73 14.48
N GLN A 630 15.69 23.92 14.36
CA GLN A 630 14.31 24.37 14.14
C GLN A 630 13.36 23.80 15.21
N ARG A 631 12.27 24.53 15.50
CA ARG A 631 11.14 24.05 16.33
C ARG A 631 11.56 23.59 17.74
N GLY A 632 12.49 24.31 18.37
CA GLY A 632 12.94 24.01 19.73
C GLY A 632 13.71 22.69 19.89
N ALA A 633 14.11 22.05 18.80
CA ALA A 633 14.94 20.84 18.87
C ALA A 633 16.32 21.17 19.49
N GLY A 634 16.72 20.40 20.50
CA GLY A 634 17.99 20.58 21.21
C GLY A 634 18.04 21.77 22.18
N VAL A 635 16.91 22.45 22.44
CA VAL A 635 16.85 23.53 23.44
C VAL A 635 16.65 22.94 24.84
N THR A 636 17.53 23.31 25.76
CA THR A 636 17.53 22.86 27.16
C THR A 636 17.70 24.05 28.11
N VAL A 637 16.87 24.11 29.15
CA VAL A 637 17.04 25.05 30.26
C VAL A 637 17.85 24.36 31.35
N LEU A 638 18.92 25.00 31.79
CA LEU A 638 19.92 24.46 32.70
C LEU A 638 19.73 25.09 34.07
N HIS A 639 19.35 24.29 35.05
CA HIS A 639 19.13 24.71 36.44
C HIS A 639 20.30 24.34 37.36
N THR A 640 21.19 23.45 36.94
CA THR A 640 22.36 23.02 37.71
C THR A 640 23.62 22.96 36.84
N ALA A 641 24.79 23.08 37.47
CA ALA A 641 26.07 22.91 36.78
C ALA A 641 26.24 21.50 36.19
N GLN A 642 25.66 20.48 36.82
CA GLN A 642 25.65 19.12 36.30
C GLN A 642 24.86 19.02 34.98
N GLN A 643 23.69 19.66 34.91
CA GLN A 643 22.90 19.69 33.67
C GLN A 643 23.66 20.37 32.53
N LEU A 644 24.44 21.41 32.81
CA LEU A 644 25.29 22.06 31.80
C LEU A 644 26.30 21.08 31.22
N GLN A 645 26.97 20.29 32.06
CA GLN A 645 27.93 19.30 31.61
C GLN A 645 27.28 18.21 30.74
N GLU A 646 26.20 17.60 31.24
CA GLU A 646 25.46 16.55 30.52
C GLU A 646 24.91 17.06 29.16
N ALA A 647 24.43 18.31 29.13
CA ALA A 647 23.90 18.93 27.92
C ALA A 647 25.01 19.23 26.89
N LEU A 648 26.21 19.63 27.33
CA LEU A 648 27.35 19.86 26.43
C LEU A 648 27.92 18.55 25.89
N ASP A 649 28.05 17.52 26.74
CA ASP A 649 28.56 16.19 26.35
C ASP A 649 27.67 15.50 25.31
N SER A 650 26.36 15.77 25.37
CA SER A 650 25.36 15.22 24.45
C SER A 650 25.10 16.07 23.20
N MET A 651 25.81 17.20 23.01
CA MET A 651 25.61 18.13 21.89
C MET A 651 26.76 18.04 20.86
N PRO A 652 26.61 17.29 19.76
CA PRO A 652 27.69 17.09 18.77
C PRO A 652 27.87 18.26 17.79
N VAL A 653 27.12 19.36 17.97
CA VAL A 653 27.08 20.51 17.05
C VAL A 653 27.37 21.82 17.80
N PRO A 654 27.79 22.88 17.08
CA PRO A 654 27.89 24.22 17.67
C PRO A 654 26.60 24.63 18.39
N SER A 655 26.74 25.18 19.59
CA SER A 655 25.62 25.55 20.46
C SER A 655 25.82 26.92 21.09
N LEU A 656 24.72 27.64 21.29
CA LEU A 656 24.70 28.90 22.02
C LEU A 656 24.33 28.65 23.46
N LEU A 657 25.16 29.15 24.37
CA LEU A 657 24.82 29.34 25.77
C LEU A 657 24.35 30.78 25.95
N MET A 658 23.17 30.96 26.53
CA MET A 658 22.52 32.26 26.71
C MET A 658 22.04 32.42 28.14
N GLU A 659 21.97 33.67 28.62
CA GLU A 659 21.25 33.97 29.86
C GLU A 659 19.77 33.54 29.75
N TYR A 660 19.19 33.11 30.87
CA TYR A 660 17.75 32.85 30.94
C TYR A 660 16.99 34.16 31.14
N VAL A 661 16.05 34.45 30.24
CA VAL A 661 15.19 35.62 30.36
C VAL A 661 13.82 35.22 30.89
N PRO A 662 13.43 35.65 32.12
CA PRO A 662 12.11 35.38 32.66
C PRO A 662 11.03 36.22 31.97
N GLY A 663 9.76 35.84 32.14
CA GLY A 663 8.62 36.60 31.65
C GLY A 663 7.75 35.86 30.62
N GLU A 664 6.75 36.57 30.12
CA GLU A 664 5.80 36.11 29.10
C GLU A 664 6.47 36.10 27.71
N GLU A 665 6.12 35.11 26.89
CA GLU A 665 6.72 34.95 25.55
C GLU A 665 5.71 35.34 24.46
N PHE A 666 6.14 36.20 23.54
CA PHE A 666 5.34 36.70 22.43
C PHE A 666 6.06 36.54 21.08
N GLY A 667 5.35 36.05 20.07
CA GLY A 667 5.84 36.00 18.69
C GLY A 667 5.29 37.16 17.88
N VAL A 668 6.13 38.08 17.43
CA VAL A 668 5.77 39.28 16.66
C VAL A 668 6.23 39.13 15.22
N PHE A 669 5.28 39.08 14.29
CA PHE A 669 5.55 38.95 12.86
C PHE A 669 5.70 40.33 12.22
N TRP A 670 6.91 40.65 11.77
CA TRP A 670 7.30 41.94 11.21
C TRP A 670 7.41 41.87 9.68
N VAL A 671 6.94 42.93 9.00
CA VAL A 671 7.08 43.08 7.55
C VAL A 671 7.43 44.53 7.20
N GLN A 672 8.58 44.71 6.55
CA GLN A 672 9.11 45.99 6.06
C GLN A 672 9.65 45.81 4.63
N PRO A 673 8.76 45.88 3.62
CA PRO A 673 9.15 45.82 2.23
C PRO A 673 10.16 46.93 1.88
N PRO A 674 11.13 46.69 0.98
CA PRO A 674 12.21 47.64 0.71
C PRO A 674 11.75 48.92 0.01
N ASP A 675 10.51 48.99 -0.46
CA ASP A 675 9.84 50.16 -1.07
C ASP A 675 9.04 51.00 -0.05
N THR A 676 9.02 50.60 1.22
CA THR A 676 8.29 51.31 2.29
C THR A 676 9.22 51.86 3.36
N PRO A 677 9.04 53.12 3.81
CA PRO A 677 9.90 53.74 4.82
C PRO A 677 9.61 53.29 6.25
N ARG A 678 8.47 52.62 6.49
CA ARG A 678 8.08 52.08 7.80
C ARG A 678 7.53 50.67 7.66
N GLY A 679 8.06 49.73 8.44
CA GLY A 679 7.48 48.39 8.55
C GLY A 679 6.26 48.36 9.45
N LYS A 680 5.60 47.21 9.51
CA LYS A 680 4.40 46.98 10.33
C LYS A 680 4.42 45.61 11.00
N ILE A 681 3.78 45.53 12.16
CA ILE A 681 3.46 44.25 12.79
C ILE A 681 2.19 43.71 12.12
N VAL A 682 2.30 42.55 11.46
CA VAL A 682 1.17 41.93 10.74
C VAL A 682 0.57 40.74 11.49
N GLY A 683 1.25 40.26 12.54
CA GLY A 683 0.84 39.15 13.37
C GLY A 683 1.46 39.26 14.76
N LEU A 684 0.70 38.87 15.79
CA LEU A 684 1.18 38.80 17.17
C LEU A 684 0.60 37.55 17.84
N THR A 685 1.49 36.72 18.37
CA THR A 685 1.18 35.47 19.05
C THR A 685 1.51 35.58 20.53
N ILE A 686 0.58 35.20 21.40
CA ILE A 686 0.83 34.96 22.82
C ILE A 686 1.19 33.48 22.99
N LYS A 687 2.37 33.17 23.50
CA LYS A 687 2.79 31.78 23.73
C LYS A 687 2.60 31.42 25.20
N ARG A 688 1.66 30.51 25.47
CA ARG A 688 1.37 30.01 26.82
C ARG A 688 1.85 28.58 26.98
N LEU A 689 2.56 28.32 28.08
CA LEU A 689 2.88 26.96 28.48
C LEU A 689 1.60 26.30 29.04
N PRO A 690 1.17 25.15 28.53
CA PRO A 690 0.03 24.43 29.09
C PRO A 690 0.34 24.01 30.53
N THR A 691 -0.63 24.20 31.42
CA THR A 691 -0.52 23.83 32.82
C THR A 691 -1.69 22.96 33.25
N VAL A 692 -1.48 22.13 34.27
CA VAL A 692 -2.56 21.47 35.01
C VAL A 692 -2.50 21.87 36.48
N ALA A 693 -3.67 22.06 37.08
CA ALA A 693 -3.80 22.35 38.50
C ALA A 693 -3.81 21.03 39.30
N GLY A 694 -2.96 20.95 40.31
CA GLY A 694 -2.95 19.88 41.28
C GLY A 694 -4.16 19.94 42.20
N ASP A 695 -4.72 18.78 42.51
CA ASP A 695 -5.88 18.64 43.39
C ASP A 695 -5.60 17.76 44.61
N GLY A 696 -4.32 17.37 44.82
CA GLY A 696 -3.91 16.52 45.94
C GLY A 696 -4.37 15.07 45.86
N GLN A 697 -5.14 14.67 44.83
CA GLN A 697 -5.79 13.36 44.76
C GLN A 697 -5.43 12.57 43.50
N ARG A 698 -5.41 13.23 42.34
CA ARG A 698 -5.18 12.58 41.04
C ARG A 698 -3.71 12.64 40.65
N THR A 699 -3.25 11.60 39.96
CA THR A 699 -1.91 11.60 39.37
C THR A 699 -1.82 12.60 38.21
N LEU A 700 -0.60 13.00 37.85
CA LEU A 700 -0.35 13.86 36.72
C LEU A 700 -0.91 13.30 35.40
N GLU A 701 -0.82 11.98 35.17
CA GLU A 701 -1.48 11.33 34.02
C GLU A 701 -3.01 11.54 34.04
N GLN A 702 -3.65 11.38 35.20
CA GLN A 702 -5.09 11.52 35.33
C GLN A 702 -5.54 12.96 35.12
N LEU A 703 -4.77 13.94 35.62
CA LEU A 703 -5.03 15.37 35.39
C LEU A 703 -4.91 15.74 33.91
N ILE A 704 -3.84 15.27 33.23
CA ILE A 704 -3.66 15.48 31.77
C ILE A 704 -4.79 14.82 30.96
N LEU A 705 -5.20 13.60 31.33
CA LEU A 705 -6.29 12.90 30.65
C LEU A 705 -7.65 13.57 30.90
N ALA A 706 -7.86 14.16 32.06
CA ALA A 706 -9.08 14.88 32.42
C ALA A 706 -9.18 16.24 31.69
N ASP A 707 -8.05 16.92 31.48
CA ASP A 707 -8.00 18.20 30.80
C ASP A 707 -8.56 18.10 29.35
N PRO A 708 -9.46 19.02 28.95
CA PRO A 708 -10.14 18.96 27.66
C PRO A 708 -9.22 19.18 26.44
N ARG A 709 -8.06 19.85 26.63
CA ARG A 709 -7.07 20.10 25.59
C ARG A 709 -5.88 19.16 25.72
N ALA A 710 -5.31 19.02 26.91
CA ALA A 710 -4.07 18.30 27.13
C ALA A 710 -4.19 16.80 26.79
N VAL A 711 -5.40 16.23 26.92
CA VAL A 711 -5.71 14.86 26.50
C VAL A 711 -5.37 14.59 25.03
N ALA A 712 -5.45 15.60 24.15
CA ALA A 712 -5.08 15.46 22.74
C ALA A 712 -3.58 15.18 22.57
N LEU A 713 -2.74 15.77 23.42
CA LEU A 713 -1.28 15.65 23.38
C LEU A 713 -0.70 14.77 24.49
N HIS A 714 -1.50 13.91 25.14
CA HIS A 714 -1.04 13.08 26.27
C HIS A 714 0.26 12.31 25.98
N ARG A 715 0.47 11.82 24.74
CA ARG A 715 1.69 11.08 24.36
C ARG A 715 2.95 11.95 24.27
N VAL A 716 2.78 13.25 24.06
CA VAL A 716 3.87 14.23 24.05
C VAL A 716 4.21 14.54 25.50
N TYR A 717 3.22 14.94 26.31
CA TYR A 717 3.42 15.23 27.74
C TYR A 717 3.92 14.02 28.53
N ALA A 718 3.46 12.79 28.22
CA ALA A 718 3.97 11.58 28.87
C ALA A 718 5.46 11.31 28.59
N ARG A 719 6.00 11.82 27.47
CA ARG A 719 7.44 11.75 27.16
C ARG A 719 8.21 12.86 27.85
N GLU A 720 7.70 14.09 27.84
CA GLU A 720 8.33 15.25 28.50
C GLU A 720 8.37 15.07 30.03
N LEU A 721 7.31 14.53 30.62
CA LEU A 721 7.17 14.30 32.07
C LEU A 721 7.55 12.86 32.47
N SER A 722 8.38 12.19 31.67
CA SER A 722 8.79 10.81 31.93
C SER A 722 9.35 10.68 33.35
N GLY A 723 8.88 9.69 34.10
CA GLY A 723 9.24 9.48 35.51
C GLY A 723 8.35 10.22 36.53
N ARG A 724 7.62 11.27 36.14
CA ARG A 724 6.72 12.04 37.02
C ARG A 724 5.23 11.77 36.81
N MET A 725 4.86 10.98 35.80
CA MET A 725 3.45 10.74 35.43
C MET A 725 2.58 10.14 36.55
N ASN A 726 3.21 9.45 37.52
CA ASN A 726 2.53 8.84 38.67
C ASN A 726 2.54 9.73 39.92
N GLU A 727 3.19 10.89 39.87
CA GLU A 727 3.21 11.88 40.95
C GLU A 727 1.79 12.43 41.16
N VAL A 728 1.40 12.63 42.43
CA VAL A 728 0.16 13.31 42.82
C VAL A 728 0.53 14.74 43.23
N PRO A 729 0.20 15.75 42.41
CA PRO A 729 0.53 17.13 42.72
C PRO A 729 -0.24 17.66 43.93
N ARG A 730 0.40 18.52 44.72
CA ARG A 730 -0.25 19.20 45.85
C ARG A 730 -1.44 20.04 45.37
N GLU A 731 -2.47 20.12 46.19
CA GLU A 731 -3.65 20.95 45.91
C GLU A 731 -3.25 22.42 45.68
N GLY A 732 -3.79 23.03 44.63
CA GLY A 732 -3.49 24.41 44.26
C GLY A 732 -2.16 24.64 43.54
N SER A 733 -1.30 23.61 43.42
CA SER A 733 -0.06 23.73 42.64
C SER A 733 -0.35 23.81 41.14
N VAL A 734 0.35 24.69 40.42
CA VAL A 734 0.23 24.82 38.96
C VAL A 734 1.45 24.19 38.32
N ILE A 735 1.25 23.12 37.55
CA ILE A 735 2.34 22.36 36.94
C ILE A 735 2.39 22.62 35.45
N PRO A 736 3.48 23.18 34.91
CA PRO A 736 3.69 23.25 33.47
C PRO A 736 3.90 21.85 32.90
N LEU A 737 3.22 21.55 31.79
CA LEU A 737 3.36 20.26 31.09
C LEU A 737 4.58 20.23 30.16
N VAL A 738 5.12 21.41 29.82
CA VAL A 738 6.34 21.61 29.03
C VAL A 738 7.07 22.86 29.49
N GLU A 739 8.39 22.85 29.33
CA GLU A 739 9.26 23.98 29.70
C GLU A 739 9.58 24.91 28.51
N VAL A 740 9.39 24.42 27.28
CA VAL A 740 9.72 25.16 26.05
C VAL A 740 8.45 25.58 25.30
N GLY A 741 8.37 26.86 24.94
CA GLY A 741 7.25 27.53 24.25
C GLY A 741 7.04 27.13 22.78
N THR A 742 7.23 25.85 22.40
CA THR A 742 7.02 25.39 21.03
C THR A 742 5.71 24.61 20.87
N HIS A 743 4.93 24.95 19.84
CA HIS A 743 3.66 24.28 19.53
C HIS A 743 3.80 22.76 19.32
N SER A 744 4.88 22.29 18.68
CA SER A 744 5.14 20.85 18.48
C SER A 744 5.35 20.06 19.77
N ARG A 745 5.80 20.72 20.85
CA ARG A 745 5.90 20.14 22.20
C ARG A 745 4.62 20.34 23.02
N GLY A 746 3.70 21.17 22.54
CA GLY A 746 2.37 21.34 23.11
C GLY A 746 2.10 22.70 23.74
N ALA A 747 2.98 23.69 23.53
CA ALA A 747 2.70 25.08 23.86
C ALA A 747 1.44 25.58 23.12
N VAL A 748 0.68 26.47 23.75
CA VAL A 748 -0.54 27.05 23.20
C VAL A 748 -0.23 28.41 22.61
N PHE A 749 -0.57 28.60 21.34
CA PHE A 749 -0.41 29.86 20.64
C PHE A 749 -1.77 30.52 20.51
N LEU A 750 -1.89 31.74 21.01
CA LEU A 750 -3.13 32.53 20.99
C LEU A 750 -2.91 33.80 20.18
N ASP A 751 -3.95 34.28 19.51
CA ASP A 751 -3.90 35.52 18.75
C ASP A 751 -3.95 36.74 19.68
N GLY A 752 -2.86 37.49 19.64
CA GLY A 752 -2.60 38.69 20.44
C GLY A 752 -2.66 39.99 19.63
N LYS A 753 -3.27 40.03 18.45
CA LYS A 753 -3.30 41.26 17.62
C LYS A 753 -3.87 42.49 18.31
N HIS A 754 -4.70 42.31 19.33
CA HIS A 754 -5.24 43.38 20.17
C HIS A 754 -4.18 44.09 21.03
N LEU A 755 -2.98 43.50 21.19
CA LEU A 755 -1.85 44.08 21.92
C LEU A 755 -0.92 44.93 21.02
N ILE A 756 -1.23 45.05 19.72
CA ILE A 756 -0.43 45.85 18.79
C ILE A 756 -0.74 47.33 19.00
N THR A 757 0.27 48.09 19.38
CA THR A 757 0.22 49.54 19.59
C THR A 757 1.26 50.26 18.73
N PRO A 758 1.08 51.56 18.44
CA PRO A 758 2.09 52.37 17.75
C PRO A 758 3.46 52.36 18.45
N GLU A 759 3.47 52.31 19.78
CA GLU A 759 4.68 52.28 20.61
C GLU A 759 5.45 50.97 20.43
N LEU A 760 4.73 49.84 20.45
CA LEU A 760 5.31 48.52 20.17
C LEU A 760 5.84 48.44 18.73
N GLU A 761 5.08 48.92 17.75
CA GLU A 761 5.55 48.96 16.35
C GLU A 761 6.83 49.78 16.20
N ALA A 762 6.90 50.95 16.86
CA ALA A 762 8.10 51.78 16.85
C ALA A 762 9.29 51.10 17.55
N ALA A 763 9.07 50.37 18.65
CA ALA A 763 10.12 49.62 19.33
C ALA A 763 10.66 48.47 18.47
N VAL A 764 9.78 47.68 17.85
CA VAL A 764 10.17 46.58 16.97
C VAL A 764 10.87 47.10 15.72
N ALA A 765 10.43 48.25 15.16
CA ALA A 765 11.13 48.90 14.05
C ALA A 765 12.58 49.24 14.40
N ARG A 766 12.83 49.85 15.57
CA ARG A 766 14.20 50.17 16.04
C ARG A 766 15.09 48.94 16.16
N ILE A 767 14.54 47.80 16.58
CA ILE A 767 15.28 46.53 16.68
C ILE A 767 15.54 45.95 15.28
N ALA A 768 14.52 45.93 14.42
CA ALA A 768 14.63 45.41 13.06
C ALA A 768 15.63 46.20 12.20
N ASP A 769 15.68 47.53 12.34
CA ASP A 769 16.60 48.41 11.61
C ASP A 769 18.08 48.16 11.95
N ARG A 770 18.40 47.49 13.07
CA ARG A 770 19.79 47.09 13.39
C ARG A 770 20.30 46.01 12.43
N TYR A 771 19.42 45.11 11.98
CA TYR A 771 19.80 44.01 11.10
C TYR A 771 19.57 44.36 9.62
N GLN A 772 20.50 45.12 9.05
CA GLN A 772 20.43 45.64 7.69
C GLN A 772 20.23 44.52 6.65
N GLY A 773 19.12 44.59 5.90
CA GLY A 773 18.72 43.56 4.94
C GLY A 773 17.74 42.51 5.50
N PHE A 774 17.17 42.74 6.68
CA PHE A 774 16.00 42.01 7.18
C PHE A 774 14.71 42.77 6.83
N HIS A 775 13.77 42.09 6.17
CA HIS A 775 12.51 42.69 5.71
C HIS A 775 11.27 41.93 6.16
N LEU A 776 11.36 40.64 6.45
CA LEU A 776 10.21 39.82 6.80
C LEU A 776 10.62 38.65 7.71
N GLY A 777 9.93 38.51 8.84
CA GLY A 777 10.15 37.38 9.74
C GLY A 777 9.42 37.53 11.07
N ARG A 778 9.77 36.67 12.02
CA ARG A 778 9.17 36.65 13.37
C ARG A 778 10.23 36.86 14.43
N PHE A 779 10.02 37.88 15.26
CA PHE A 779 10.72 38.05 16.54
C PHE A 779 9.99 37.30 17.64
N ASP A 780 10.70 36.52 18.43
CA ASP A 780 10.19 35.93 19.65
C ASP A 780 10.77 36.71 20.85
N PHE A 781 9.90 37.44 21.55
CA PHE A 781 10.24 38.29 22.68
C PHE A 781 9.89 37.62 24.00
N LYS A 782 10.74 37.84 25.00
CA LYS A 782 10.40 37.73 26.42
C LYS A 782 10.20 39.12 27.01
N VAL A 783 9.12 39.31 27.75
CA VAL A 783 8.76 40.57 28.39
C VAL A 783 8.17 40.31 29.78
N PRO A 784 8.29 41.25 30.74
CA PRO A 784 7.71 41.09 32.07
C PRO A 784 6.19 40.86 32.05
N SER A 785 5.48 41.58 31.18
CA SER A 785 4.03 41.46 31.01
C SER A 785 3.56 41.98 29.65
N SER A 786 2.33 41.63 29.27
CA SER A 786 1.65 42.23 28.11
C SER A 786 1.54 43.77 28.12
N ASP A 787 1.60 44.42 29.28
CA ASP A 787 1.60 45.90 29.38
C ASP A 787 2.95 46.50 29.00
N HIS A 788 4.06 45.84 29.35
CA HIS A 788 5.40 46.24 28.90
C HIS A 788 5.53 46.05 27.38
N LEU A 789 4.95 44.96 26.85
CA LEU A 789 4.90 44.72 25.41
C LEU A 789 4.19 45.87 24.68
N GLN A 790 2.99 46.26 25.13
CA GLN A 790 2.22 47.35 24.52
C GLN A 790 2.94 48.71 24.59
N ARG A 791 3.77 48.95 25.60
CA ARG A 791 4.57 50.19 25.69
C ARG A 791 5.90 50.11 24.93
N GLY A 792 6.25 48.94 24.39
CA GLY A 792 7.53 48.71 23.72
C GLY A 792 8.73 48.78 24.67
N GLU A 793 8.53 48.46 25.94
CA GLU A 793 9.53 48.50 27.01
C GLU A 793 10.03 47.08 27.35
N ASP A 794 11.28 46.95 27.79
CA ASP A 794 11.91 45.69 28.24
C ASP A 794 11.77 44.50 27.28
N LEU A 795 11.78 44.78 25.98
CA LEU A 795 11.70 43.76 24.93
C LEU A 795 13.01 42.97 24.86
N ARG A 796 12.99 41.68 25.21
CA ARG A 796 14.17 40.80 25.11
C ARG A 796 14.03 39.81 23.96
N VAL A 797 14.86 39.92 22.92
CA VAL A 797 14.81 39.06 21.73
C VAL A 797 15.43 37.69 22.02
N ILE A 798 14.61 36.65 22.06
CA ILE A 798 15.07 35.27 22.29
C ILE A 798 15.42 34.57 20.98
N GLU A 799 14.67 34.87 19.92
CA GLU A 799 14.87 34.30 18.59
C GLU A 799 14.36 35.27 17.51
N LEU A 800 15.06 35.32 16.39
CA LEU A 800 14.60 35.97 15.16
C LEU A 800 14.61 34.91 14.05
N ASN A 801 13.47 34.72 13.40
CA ASN A 801 13.27 33.71 12.37
C ASN A 801 13.01 34.39 11.01
N GLY A 802 13.52 33.82 9.92
CA GLY A 802 13.41 34.39 8.57
C GLY A 802 12.11 34.07 7.83
N VAL A 803 12.19 33.90 6.51
CA VAL A 803 11.02 33.78 5.60
C VAL A 803 10.11 32.59 5.89
N THR A 804 10.63 31.53 6.52
CA THR A 804 9.85 30.33 6.90
C THR A 804 9.22 30.41 8.27
N SER A 805 9.49 31.48 9.02
CA SER A 805 8.74 31.76 10.24
C SER A 805 7.25 31.86 9.92
N GLU A 806 6.40 31.25 10.73
CA GLU A 806 4.95 31.32 10.54
C GLU A 806 4.37 32.43 11.41
N GLN A 807 3.28 33.05 10.94
CA GLN A 807 2.31 33.75 11.79
C GLN A 807 1.67 32.73 12.73
N THR A 808 2.35 32.45 13.84
CA THR A 808 2.04 31.36 14.76
C THR A 808 0.69 31.50 15.45
N GLU A 809 0.10 32.68 15.45
CA GLU A 809 -1.25 32.90 15.94
C GLU A 809 -2.31 32.19 15.10
N MET A 810 -1.99 31.74 13.88
CA MET A 810 -2.86 30.86 13.11
C MET A 810 -3.22 29.58 13.85
N TRP A 811 -2.40 29.15 14.82
CA TRP A 811 -2.65 27.97 15.64
C TRP A 811 -3.63 28.22 16.80
N ASP A 812 -4.19 29.43 16.91
CA ASP A 812 -5.24 29.72 17.90
C ASP A 812 -6.46 28.81 17.66
N PRO A 813 -6.93 28.09 18.69
CA PRO A 813 -8.10 27.20 18.58
C PRO A 813 -9.38 27.86 18.06
N LYS A 814 -9.48 29.19 18.12
CA LYS A 814 -10.63 29.96 17.61
C LYS A 814 -10.64 30.06 16.08
N HIS A 815 -9.50 29.86 15.41
CA HIS A 815 -9.42 29.98 13.96
C HIS A 815 -9.99 28.73 13.26
N SER A 816 -10.61 28.94 12.10
CA SER A 816 -11.02 27.83 11.23
C SER A 816 -9.88 27.44 10.30
N LEU A 817 -9.90 26.21 9.77
CA LEU A 817 -8.91 25.74 8.81
C LEU A 817 -8.77 26.68 7.58
N TRP A 818 -9.88 27.23 7.10
CA TRP A 818 -9.87 28.19 5.99
C TRP A 818 -9.20 29.52 6.37
N THR A 819 -9.41 29.97 7.60
CA THR A 819 -8.76 31.16 8.13
C THR A 819 -7.25 30.97 8.16
N THR A 820 -6.77 29.84 8.68
CA THR A 820 -5.34 29.58 8.80
C THR A 820 -4.64 29.39 7.45
N TRP A 821 -5.29 28.72 6.48
CA TRP A 821 -4.78 28.64 5.12
C TRP A 821 -4.75 30.00 4.42
N ARG A 822 -5.75 30.86 4.62
CA ARG A 822 -5.73 32.23 4.09
C ARG A 822 -4.59 33.05 4.69
N MET A 823 -4.30 32.88 5.98
CA MET A 823 -3.15 33.51 6.64
C MET A 823 -1.83 33.05 6.01
N GLN A 824 -1.67 31.74 5.77
CA GLN A 824 -0.48 31.20 5.10
C GLN A 824 -0.34 31.72 3.67
N HIS A 825 -1.41 31.72 2.88
CA HIS A 825 -1.37 32.28 1.53
C HIS A 825 -0.96 33.76 1.54
N THR A 826 -1.51 34.54 2.48
CA THR A 826 -1.17 35.97 2.63
C THR A 826 0.30 36.15 3.01
N GLN A 827 0.82 35.32 3.92
CA GLN A 827 2.22 35.36 4.32
C GLN A 827 3.16 35.02 3.16
N TRP A 828 2.92 33.91 2.47
CA TRP A 828 3.75 33.50 1.33
C TRP A 828 3.68 34.52 0.19
N SER A 829 2.49 35.03 -0.12
CA SER A 829 2.34 36.11 -1.11
C SER A 829 3.16 37.35 -0.74
N ARG A 830 3.21 37.73 0.54
CA ARG A 830 4.09 38.82 1.02
C ARG A 830 5.57 38.46 0.87
N ALA A 831 5.97 37.25 1.25
CA ALA A 831 7.36 36.79 1.12
C ALA A 831 7.85 36.81 -0.35
N PHE A 832 7.05 36.32 -1.29
CA PHE A 832 7.36 36.36 -2.72
C PHE A 832 7.39 37.79 -3.26
N ARG A 833 6.48 38.67 -2.81
CA ARG A 833 6.50 40.09 -3.19
C ARG A 833 7.74 40.80 -2.67
N VAL A 834 8.05 40.69 -1.39
CA VAL A 834 9.23 41.30 -0.76
C VAL A 834 10.49 40.77 -1.44
N GLY A 835 10.60 39.46 -1.61
CA GLY A 835 11.70 38.83 -2.32
C GLY A 835 11.88 39.30 -3.76
N ALA A 836 10.79 39.52 -4.51
CA ALA A 836 10.85 40.08 -5.86
C ALA A 836 11.36 41.54 -5.86
N LEU A 837 10.95 42.36 -4.90
CA LEU A 837 11.43 43.73 -4.74
C LEU A 837 12.92 43.76 -4.35
N CYS A 838 13.35 42.90 -3.43
CA CYS A 838 14.77 42.75 -3.08
C CYS A 838 15.59 42.26 -4.28
N ALA A 839 15.07 41.32 -5.07
CA ALA A 839 15.73 40.85 -6.28
C ALA A 839 15.90 41.96 -7.34
N GLN A 840 14.89 42.84 -7.50
CA GLN A 840 15.01 44.04 -8.35
C GLN A 840 16.12 44.99 -7.87
N LYS A 841 16.38 45.04 -6.56
CA LYS A 841 17.48 45.80 -5.95
C LYS A 841 18.82 45.06 -5.90
N GLY A 842 18.93 43.90 -6.57
CA GLY A 842 20.19 43.15 -6.70
C GLY A 842 20.37 41.96 -5.74
N ALA A 843 19.38 41.63 -4.91
CA ALA A 843 19.47 40.46 -4.04
C ALA A 843 19.41 39.14 -4.84
N LYS A 844 20.20 38.16 -4.43
CA LYS A 844 20.33 36.88 -5.13
C LYS A 844 19.10 35.98 -4.91
N VAL A 845 18.49 35.51 -5.99
CA VAL A 845 17.43 34.49 -5.95
C VAL A 845 18.05 33.09 -6.06
N SER A 846 17.73 32.20 -5.12
CA SER A 846 18.22 30.82 -5.13
C SER A 846 17.46 29.95 -6.13
N THR A 847 18.18 29.01 -6.76
CA THR A 847 17.56 28.00 -7.62
C THR A 847 16.93 26.88 -6.81
N LEU A 848 15.96 26.16 -7.40
CA LEU A 848 15.34 24.99 -6.76
C LEU A 848 16.39 23.93 -6.37
N ARG A 849 17.40 23.71 -7.23
CA ARG A 849 18.50 22.78 -6.96
C ARG A 849 19.31 23.18 -5.73
N ALA A 850 19.61 24.48 -5.58
CA ALA A 850 20.34 25.00 -4.41
C ALA A 850 19.53 24.78 -3.12
N VAL A 851 18.23 25.11 -3.15
CA VAL A 851 17.32 24.89 -2.01
C VAL A 851 17.25 23.41 -1.64
N LEU A 852 17.06 22.50 -2.60
CA LEU A 852 16.97 21.07 -2.34
C LEU A 852 18.28 20.49 -1.78
N THR A 853 19.43 20.99 -2.25
CA THR A 853 20.74 20.57 -1.76
C THR A 853 20.94 20.99 -0.31
N GLU A 854 20.55 22.20 0.06
CA GLU A 854 20.69 22.69 1.42
C GLU A 854 19.70 22.01 2.38
N VAL A 855 18.47 21.76 1.94
CA VAL A 855 17.51 20.94 2.70
C VAL A 855 18.04 19.53 2.96
N TRP A 856 18.71 18.93 1.97
CA TRP A 856 19.33 17.63 2.14
C TRP A 856 20.50 17.66 3.12
N ARG A 857 21.39 18.66 3.03
CA ARG A 857 22.51 18.86 3.97
C ARG A 857 22.02 19.05 5.41
N PHE A 858 21.04 19.93 5.61
CA PHE A 858 20.43 20.15 6.92
C PHE A 858 19.79 18.87 7.49
N ARG A 859 19.14 18.06 6.66
CA ARG A 859 18.59 16.77 7.11
C ARG A 859 19.66 15.74 7.47
N GLN A 860 20.84 15.82 6.85
CA GLN A 860 21.98 14.97 7.24
C GLN A 860 22.59 15.43 8.56
N SER A 861 22.75 16.74 8.78
CA SER A 861 23.30 17.28 10.03
C SER A 861 22.40 17.06 11.25
N GLN A 862 21.09 16.87 11.06
CA GLN A 862 20.16 16.51 12.13
C GLN A 862 20.09 15.00 12.44
N ARG A 863 20.73 14.15 11.62
CA ARG A 863 20.72 12.67 11.78
C ARG A 863 22.01 12.10 12.38
N ASN A 864 23.11 12.84 12.23
CA ASN A 864 24.37 12.61 12.92
C ASN A 864 24.37 13.37 14.23
#